data_AF-A0A6P6Y2V4-F1
#
_entry.id   AF-A0A6P6Y2V4-F1
#
_cell.length_a   1.000
_cell.length_b   1.000
_cell.length_c   1.000
_cell.angle_alpha   90.00
_cell.angle_beta   90.00
_cell.angle_gamma   90.00
#
_symmetry.space_group_name_H-M   'P 1'
#
loop_
_entity.id
_entity.type
_entity.pdbx_description
1 polymer ?
#
loop_
_entity_poly.entity_id
_entity_poly.type
_entity_poly.pdbx_seq_one_letter_code
_entity_poly.pdbx_strand_id
1 'polypeptide(L)'
;MINIIIEKEKILDKMATLEQMNDLYYACQMTYEEMTKVNKVQNNWETNIKNKVQKLEDKMKAIDNFLTTKEVSAKVKRILQNRGCHSNNTGRVKIIRDEISEKIASHKRRLDVNNNRIKFHIDNERFEFNRKRFYRGIDEQQRKVSENVNQTEVLEFWQQMWSKSDQDENEFDDIVGTLDPVQLQVEVDDDRQREIIMATIKYLANWKTPGHDMVYNFFIKKIDSTHQKLSDLIIDAIKNPEKIHQTFYEGTTYLIPKKKESAKPEEFRPITCLPNMYKLISKIVTKIITDILDTNQVISPNQLGTKRGTQGAKEQALINKTINSSNNYQLFTSWIDVKKAYDSVSHVYLIECLQQLNLPTNLVNFVQRMLCNQRTKLIVNGNSIGSAAIDKGILQGDSLSPKLFVLALEPLSRILNRKCEKISVRDTELKRNHILFIDDIKLFAKNRDALNEICKETREWLNQIGLKTNEEKSASNTIDEFTFGQIPDEMKGYKYLGVWEDKNSFIKSENKIMIRNKIMDRVIKLADTKLSARNLFKAINEFAISTINYYIGIIEFEPEEIKNIDSDIRKILVDKKISRKAANVDRLYLPRKQLGRGLFNIEERSETMLVSLHEYLSTRSDLTPVLDSEKENVTHLATINQYIQQKYCLEPNAQISTVDLIKLQSEKRINKIKEKTLHGVLFENEEEVIDIAGSTIWLTKGMISPQEEGMLTKVQDRNLFFANQQCNHCGKAKKSVDHLATKCGRILDTDYKRRHNEIVRCLHFMFTKRYGLSRRNKLKNYKVENVLSNERVLIKSDLPIQTQLRIENNKPDLMVFDKKKKEIILVEVGVTNKDRLKTTETTKARKYEILANELAIMYGAKVVQIPVVLTWDGLVTRYFKKYMEMLQVDQRTQAYIQYKTIKKTAESILIDLRGGLEEVVHDDEMEKLLELLERE
;
A
#
# COMPACT_ATOMS: atom_id res chain seq x y z
N MET A 1 -19.89 -16.04 15.71
CA MET A 1 -20.52 -17.37 15.64
C MET A 1 -19.55 -18.43 16.16
N ILE A 2 -18.38 -18.62 15.55
CA ILE A 2 -17.35 -19.56 16.04
C ILE A 2 -17.03 -19.37 17.54
N ASN A 3 -16.72 -18.15 17.99
CA ASN A 3 -16.45 -17.87 19.42
C ASN A 3 -17.59 -18.32 20.35
N ILE A 4 -18.84 -18.03 19.96
CA ILE A 4 -20.02 -18.39 20.75
C ILE A 4 -20.15 -19.91 20.88
N ILE A 5 -19.83 -20.66 19.83
CA ILE A 5 -19.90 -22.12 19.84
C ILE A 5 -18.81 -22.69 20.76
N ILE A 6 -17.58 -22.19 20.65
CA ILE A 6 -16.46 -22.62 21.51
C ILE A 6 -16.78 -22.47 22.99
N GLU A 7 -17.36 -21.32 23.37
CA GLU A 7 -17.77 -21.04 24.74
C GLU A 7 -18.95 -21.90 25.19
N LYS A 8 -20.03 -21.99 24.40
CA LYS A 8 -21.24 -22.72 24.76
C LYS A 8 -21.02 -24.23 24.90
N GLU A 9 -20.26 -24.81 23.98
CA GLU A 9 -19.98 -26.25 23.95
C GLU A 9 -18.77 -26.63 24.84
N LYS A 10 -18.20 -25.67 25.58
CA LYS A 10 -17.03 -25.85 26.45
C LYS A 10 -15.89 -26.60 25.75
N ILE A 11 -15.63 -26.27 24.49
CA ILE A 11 -14.65 -26.99 23.66
C ILE A 11 -13.25 -26.93 24.27
N LEU A 12 -12.93 -25.81 24.94
CA LEU A 12 -11.63 -25.56 25.56
C LEU A 12 -11.28 -26.49 26.72
N ASP A 13 -12.27 -27.07 27.40
CA ASP A 13 -12.05 -28.01 28.50
C ASP A 13 -11.33 -29.29 28.01
N LYS A 14 -11.45 -29.59 26.71
CA LYS A 14 -10.83 -30.74 26.05
C LYS A 14 -9.45 -30.42 25.45
N MET A 15 -9.01 -29.16 25.49
CA MET A 15 -7.76 -28.72 24.89
C MET A 15 -6.66 -28.70 25.95
N ALA A 16 -5.88 -29.77 26.06
CA ALA A 16 -4.79 -29.92 27.01
C ALA A 16 -3.41 -29.60 26.41
N THR A 17 -3.26 -29.64 25.08
CA THR A 17 -1.97 -29.41 24.40
C THR A 17 -2.04 -28.32 23.34
N LEU A 18 -0.87 -27.79 22.96
CA LEU A 18 -0.75 -26.84 21.84
C LEU A 18 -1.19 -27.45 20.51
N GLU A 19 -1.00 -28.76 20.31
CA GLU A 19 -1.43 -29.47 19.09
C GLU A 19 -2.94 -29.47 18.96
N GLN A 20 -3.65 -29.87 20.02
CA GLN A 20 -5.12 -29.87 20.04
C GLN A 20 -5.67 -28.46 19.80
N MET A 21 -5.02 -27.45 20.37
CA MET A 21 -5.38 -26.05 20.13
C MET A 21 -5.13 -25.63 18.67
N ASN A 22 -4.04 -26.08 18.06
CA ASN A 22 -3.75 -25.83 16.66
C ASN A 22 -4.78 -26.49 15.73
N ASP A 23 -5.15 -27.73 16.02
CA ASP A 23 -6.18 -28.47 15.28
C ASP A 23 -7.54 -27.80 15.37
N LEU A 24 -7.91 -27.26 16.54
CA LEU A 24 -9.12 -26.46 16.71
C LEU A 24 -9.10 -25.23 15.77
N TYR A 25 -7.98 -24.53 15.68
CA TYR A 25 -7.86 -23.40 14.76
C TYR A 25 -7.98 -23.82 13.30
N TYR A 26 -7.36 -24.93 12.92
CA TYR A 26 -7.46 -25.47 11.56
C TYR A 26 -8.90 -25.86 11.21
N ALA A 27 -9.60 -26.56 12.11
CA ALA A 27 -11.01 -26.92 11.94
C ALA A 27 -11.91 -25.67 11.79
N CYS A 28 -11.70 -24.65 12.63
CA CYS A 28 -12.41 -23.38 12.52
C CYS A 28 -12.14 -22.66 11.19
N GLN A 29 -10.90 -22.72 10.71
CA GLN A 29 -10.51 -22.16 9.42
C GLN A 29 -11.22 -22.85 8.26
N MET A 30 -11.15 -24.18 8.20
CA MET A 30 -11.81 -24.96 7.14
C MET A 30 -13.33 -24.73 7.13
N THR A 31 -13.95 -24.70 8.32
CA THR A 31 -15.38 -24.38 8.46
C THR A 31 -15.70 -22.99 7.90
N TYR A 32 -14.88 -21.99 8.22
CA TYR A 32 -15.08 -20.63 7.70
C TYR A 32 -14.95 -20.58 6.17
N GLU A 33 -13.95 -21.24 5.59
CA GLU A 33 -13.72 -21.28 4.15
C GLU A 33 -14.89 -21.95 3.41
N GLU A 34 -15.39 -23.08 3.93
CA GLU A 34 -16.53 -23.78 3.36
C GLU A 34 -17.80 -22.92 3.40
N MET A 35 -18.10 -22.33 4.57
CA MET A 35 -19.29 -21.48 4.74
C MET A 35 -19.26 -20.19 3.91
N THR A 36 -18.08 -19.71 3.51
CA THR A 36 -17.92 -18.44 2.78
C THR A 36 -17.66 -18.62 1.29
N LYS A 37 -17.59 -19.85 0.79
CA LYS A 37 -17.34 -20.14 -0.62
C LYS A 37 -18.51 -19.70 -1.50
N VAL A 38 -18.29 -18.68 -2.34
CA VAL A 38 -19.28 -18.23 -3.33
C VAL A 38 -19.01 -18.90 -4.67
N ASN A 39 -19.93 -19.76 -5.12
CA ASN A 39 -19.88 -20.36 -6.46
C ASN A 39 -20.10 -19.29 -7.54
N LYS A 40 -19.09 -19.04 -8.39
CA LYS A 40 -19.23 -18.11 -9.51
C LYS A 40 -20.06 -18.77 -10.62
N VAL A 41 -21.21 -18.18 -10.95
CA VAL A 41 -21.99 -18.55 -12.14
C VAL A 41 -21.22 -18.13 -13.39
N GLN A 42 -20.91 -19.09 -14.27
CA GLN A 42 -20.20 -18.84 -15.52
C GLN A 42 -21.12 -18.13 -16.52
N ASN A 43 -20.66 -17.02 -17.11
CA ASN A 43 -21.45 -16.19 -18.03
C ASN A 43 -20.93 -16.31 -19.47
N ASN A 44 -21.78 -16.75 -20.39
CA ASN A 44 -21.43 -16.98 -21.81
C ASN A 44 -21.34 -15.71 -22.68
N TRP A 45 -21.50 -14.52 -22.09
CA TRP A 45 -21.51 -13.24 -22.82
C TRP A 45 -20.25 -13.00 -23.67
N GLU A 46 -19.07 -13.29 -23.14
CA GLU A 46 -17.80 -13.04 -23.84
C GLU A 46 -17.68 -13.91 -25.10
N THR A 47 -17.94 -15.22 -24.94
CA THR A 47 -17.98 -16.19 -26.04
C THR A 47 -18.98 -15.75 -27.12
N ASN A 48 -20.16 -15.28 -26.71
CA ASN A 48 -21.18 -14.80 -27.64
C ASN A 48 -20.73 -13.57 -28.44
N ILE A 49 -20.02 -12.61 -27.84
CA ILE A 49 -19.50 -11.45 -28.57
C ILE A 49 -18.33 -11.84 -29.48
N LYS A 50 -17.41 -12.70 -29.03
CA LYS A 50 -16.32 -13.24 -29.86
C LYS A 50 -16.87 -13.94 -31.12
N ASN A 51 -17.91 -14.76 -30.97
CA ASN A 51 -18.57 -15.42 -32.10
C ASN A 51 -19.23 -14.41 -33.08
N LYS A 52 -19.76 -13.28 -32.58
CA LYS A 52 -20.31 -12.22 -33.43
C LYS A 52 -19.21 -11.49 -34.22
N VAL A 53 -18.07 -11.23 -33.59
CA VAL A 53 -16.89 -10.63 -34.25
C VAL A 53 -16.42 -11.55 -35.38
N GLN A 54 -16.20 -12.83 -35.10
CA GLN A 54 -15.75 -13.80 -36.11
C GLN A 54 -16.68 -13.84 -37.32
N LYS A 55 -18.01 -13.92 -37.09
CA LYS A 55 -19.01 -13.92 -38.17
C LYS A 55 -18.98 -12.65 -39.02
N LEU A 56 -18.64 -11.50 -38.45
CA LEU A 56 -18.53 -10.23 -39.18
C LEU A 56 -17.21 -10.14 -39.94
N GLU A 57 -16.10 -10.60 -39.35
CA GLU A 57 -14.79 -10.70 -40.03
C GLU A 57 -14.88 -11.63 -41.25
N ASP A 58 -15.57 -12.76 -41.12
CA ASP A 58 -15.78 -13.69 -42.24
C ASP A 58 -16.67 -13.11 -43.36
N LYS A 59 -17.53 -12.12 -43.04
CA LYS A 59 -18.33 -11.37 -44.03
C LYS A 59 -17.50 -10.27 -44.68
N MET A 60 -16.66 -9.58 -43.90
CA MET A 60 -15.75 -8.55 -44.38
C MET A 60 -14.75 -9.15 -45.37
N LYS A 61 -14.08 -10.26 -45.00
CA LYS A 61 -13.18 -11.01 -45.90
C LYS A 61 -13.83 -11.40 -47.22
N ALA A 62 -15.10 -11.83 -47.19
CA ALA A 62 -15.82 -12.19 -48.41
C ALA A 62 -16.07 -10.97 -49.32
N ILE A 63 -16.35 -9.79 -48.74
CA ILE A 63 -16.51 -8.54 -49.50
C ILE A 63 -15.16 -8.02 -50.00
N ASP A 64 -14.11 -8.04 -49.17
CA ASP A 64 -12.76 -7.62 -49.55
C ASP A 64 -12.26 -8.47 -50.73
N ASN A 65 -12.45 -9.79 -50.68
CA ASN A 65 -12.15 -10.69 -51.79
C ASN A 65 -12.93 -10.30 -53.06
N PHE A 66 -14.24 -10.02 -52.96
CA PHE A 66 -15.02 -9.57 -54.12
C PHE A 66 -14.57 -8.20 -54.67
N LEU A 67 -14.19 -7.26 -53.81
CA LEU A 67 -13.69 -5.95 -54.25
C LEU A 67 -12.40 -6.08 -55.06
N THR A 68 -11.55 -7.06 -54.70
CA THR A 68 -10.30 -7.40 -55.38
C THR A 68 -10.50 -8.25 -56.65
N THR A 69 -11.20 -9.38 -56.57
CA THR A 69 -11.31 -10.35 -57.67
C THR A 69 -12.49 -10.12 -58.61
N LYS A 70 -13.47 -9.29 -58.20
CA LYS A 70 -14.78 -9.11 -58.87
C LYS A 70 -15.65 -10.37 -58.97
N GLU A 71 -15.25 -11.48 -58.36
CA GLU A 71 -16.02 -12.72 -58.36
C GLU A 71 -17.11 -12.74 -57.28
N VAL A 72 -18.37 -12.91 -57.70
CA VAL A 72 -19.52 -12.93 -56.78
C VAL A 72 -19.71 -14.33 -56.20
N SER A 73 -19.11 -14.58 -55.04
CA SER A 73 -19.40 -15.80 -54.27
C SER A 73 -20.84 -15.82 -53.74
N ALA A 74 -21.39 -17.02 -53.46
CA ALA A 74 -22.73 -17.19 -52.87
C ALA A 74 -22.90 -16.41 -51.54
N LYS A 75 -21.81 -16.27 -50.78
CA LYS A 75 -21.76 -15.51 -49.53
C LYS A 75 -21.88 -14.01 -49.76
N VAL A 76 -21.21 -13.47 -50.79
CA VAL A 76 -21.32 -12.06 -51.20
C VAL A 76 -22.73 -11.77 -51.72
N LYS A 77 -23.29 -12.63 -52.58
CA LYS A 77 -24.67 -12.50 -53.08
C LYS A 77 -25.68 -12.40 -51.94
N ARG A 78 -25.56 -13.26 -50.93
CA ARG A 78 -26.42 -13.25 -49.73
C ARG A 78 -26.23 -11.99 -48.87
N ILE A 79 -25.00 -11.47 -48.74
CA ILE A 79 -24.75 -10.22 -47.99
C ILE A 79 -25.38 -9.01 -48.71
N LEU A 80 -25.24 -8.93 -50.03
CA LEU A 80 -25.74 -7.83 -50.85
C LEU A 80 -27.27 -7.84 -50.98
N GLN A 81 -27.88 -9.03 -51.15
CA GLN A 81 -29.35 -9.19 -51.15
C GLN A 81 -29.98 -8.73 -49.85
N ASN A 82 -29.41 -9.11 -48.70
CA ASN A 82 -29.90 -8.69 -47.38
C ASN A 82 -29.80 -7.18 -47.12
N ARG A 83 -29.09 -6.42 -47.97
CA ARG A 83 -28.97 -4.95 -47.87
C ARG A 83 -29.54 -4.21 -49.09
N GLY A 84 -30.28 -4.91 -49.95
CA GLY A 84 -30.89 -4.32 -51.15
C GLY A 84 -29.87 -3.68 -52.10
N CYS A 85 -28.67 -4.25 -52.22
CA CYS A 85 -27.58 -3.73 -53.05
C CYS A 85 -27.28 -4.69 -54.20
N HIS A 86 -27.09 -4.17 -55.42
CA HIS A 86 -26.58 -4.97 -56.54
C HIS A 86 -25.04 -4.98 -56.51
N SER A 87 -24.41 -6.07 -56.97
CA SER A 87 -22.95 -6.22 -57.06
C SER A 87 -22.26 -5.17 -57.94
N ASN A 88 -23.01 -4.53 -58.83
CA ASN A 88 -22.49 -3.57 -59.81
C ASN A 88 -22.31 -2.17 -59.19
N ASN A 89 -22.94 -1.90 -58.03
CA ASN A 89 -22.79 -0.65 -57.30
C ASN A 89 -21.60 -0.74 -56.33
N THR A 90 -20.39 -0.64 -56.87
CA THR A 90 -19.13 -0.78 -56.12
C THR A 90 -18.99 0.26 -54.99
N GLY A 91 -19.53 1.48 -55.16
CA GLY A 91 -19.58 2.49 -54.10
C GLY A 91 -20.40 2.05 -52.89
N ARG A 92 -21.59 1.49 -53.13
CA ARG A 92 -22.46 0.97 -52.06
C ARG A 92 -21.91 -0.30 -51.41
N VAL A 93 -21.16 -1.13 -52.15
CA VAL A 93 -20.43 -2.28 -51.59
C VAL A 93 -19.32 -1.84 -50.62
N LYS A 94 -18.60 -0.73 -50.94
CA LYS A 94 -17.60 -0.14 -50.01
C LYS A 94 -18.26 0.36 -48.72
N ILE A 95 -19.36 1.10 -48.82
CA ILE A 95 -20.14 1.55 -47.64
C ILE A 95 -20.56 0.35 -46.77
N ILE A 96 -21.03 -0.73 -47.38
CA ILE A 96 -21.42 -1.97 -46.68
C ILE A 96 -20.23 -2.61 -45.93
N ARG A 97 -19.03 -2.56 -46.51
CA ARG A 97 -17.78 -3.03 -45.90
C ARG A 97 -17.40 -2.16 -44.71
N ASP A 98 -17.47 -0.83 -44.86
CA ASP A 98 -17.13 0.10 -43.78
C ASP A 98 -18.11 0.00 -42.61
N GLU A 99 -19.42 -0.15 -42.86
CA GLU A 99 -20.42 -0.47 -41.82
C GLU A 99 -20.12 -1.79 -41.07
N ILE A 100 -19.56 -2.79 -41.77
CA ILE A 100 -19.15 -4.05 -41.12
C ILE A 100 -17.91 -3.82 -40.27
N SER A 101 -16.94 -3.06 -40.77
CA SER A 101 -15.73 -2.67 -40.04
C SER A 101 -16.08 -1.92 -38.75
N GLU A 102 -16.99 -0.94 -38.81
CA GLU A 102 -17.49 -0.21 -37.64
C GLU A 102 -18.18 -1.14 -36.64
N LYS A 103 -18.99 -2.10 -37.10
CA LYS A 103 -19.64 -3.09 -36.22
C LYS A 103 -18.62 -4.03 -35.56
N ILE A 104 -17.57 -4.43 -36.27
CA ILE A 104 -16.46 -5.22 -35.72
C ILE A 104 -15.76 -4.40 -34.64
N ALA A 105 -15.37 -3.16 -34.95
CA ALA A 105 -14.73 -2.24 -34.01
C ALA A 105 -15.59 -2.02 -32.77
N SER A 106 -16.90 -1.81 -32.92
CA SER A 106 -17.86 -1.69 -31.81
C SER A 106 -17.91 -2.94 -30.93
N HIS A 107 -17.95 -4.15 -31.53
CA HIS A 107 -17.95 -5.39 -30.76
C HIS A 107 -16.61 -5.67 -30.06
N LYS A 108 -15.47 -5.42 -30.72
CA LYS A 108 -14.13 -5.51 -30.10
C LYS A 108 -14.01 -4.51 -28.94
N ARG A 109 -14.46 -3.26 -29.14
CA ARG A 109 -14.54 -2.23 -28.09
C ARG A 109 -15.34 -2.70 -26.88
N ARG A 110 -16.46 -3.39 -27.08
CA ARG A 110 -17.24 -3.96 -25.95
C ARG A 110 -16.46 -5.02 -25.18
N LEU A 111 -15.67 -5.86 -25.85
CA LEU A 111 -14.79 -6.83 -25.20
C LEU A 111 -13.70 -6.11 -24.39
N ASP A 112 -13.04 -5.11 -24.99
CA ASP A 112 -11.98 -4.35 -24.33
C ASP A 112 -12.48 -3.60 -23.10
N VAL A 113 -13.63 -2.93 -23.20
CA VAL A 113 -14.28 -2.27 -22.05
C VAL A 113 -14.63 -3.29 -20.95
N ASN A 114 -15.10 -4.47 -21.32
CA ASN A 114 -15.38 -5.53 -20.34
C ASN A 114 -14.09 -6.04 -19.66
N ASN A 115 -13.05 -6.31 -20.44
CA ASN A 115 -11.75 -6.76 -19.94
C ASN A 115 -11.11 -5.70 -19.04
N ASN A 116 -11.16 -4.43 -19.43
CA ASN A 116 -10.71 -3.31 -18.62
C ASN A 116 -11.49 -3.19 -17.31
N ARG A 117 -12.82 -3.41 -17.32
CA ARG A 117 -13.63 -3.43 -16.09
C ARG A 117 -13.28 -4.59 -15.17
N ILE A 118 -13.05 -5.78 -15.74
CA ILE A 118 -12.61 -6.95 -14.97
C ILE A 118 -11.24 -6.68 -14.36
N LYS A 119 -10.27 -6.22 -15.15
CA LYS A 119 -8.93 -5.88 -14.68
C LYS A 119 -8.96 -4.76 -13.64
N PHE A 120 -9.79 -3.73 -13.84
CA PHE A 120 -10.01 -2.67 -12.84
C PHE A 120 -10.51 -3.23 -11.51
N HIS A 121 -11.46 -4.17 -11.54
CA HIS A 121 -11.93 -4.81 -10.32
C HIS A 121 -10.84 -5.66 -9.67
N ILE A 122 -10.14 -6.50 -10.42
CA ILE A 122 -9.08 -7.38 -9.93
C ILE A 122 -7.92 -6.57 -9.34
N ASP A 123 -7.44 -5.53 -10.03
CA ASP A 123 -6.32 -4.71 -9.59
C ASP A 123 -6.68 -3.97 -8.30
N ASN A 124 -7.85 -3.34 -8.22
CA ASN A 124 -8.30 -2.65 -7.02
C ASN A 124 -8.63 -3.60 -5.86
N GLU A 125 -9.22 -4.75 -6.13
CA GLU A 125 -9.49 -5.78 -5.12
C GLU A 125 -8.16 -6.31 -4.56
N ARG A 126 -7.25 -6.75 -5.43
CA ARG A 126 -5.92 -7.21 -5.02
C ARG A 126 -5.16 -6.13 -4.24
N PHE A 127 -5.26 -4.87 -4.65
CA PHE A 127 -4.66 -3.75 -3.92
C PHE A 127 -5.29 -3.59 -2.53
N GLU A 128 -6.61 -3.52 -2.40
CA GLU A 128 -7.26 -3.30 -1.10
C GLU A 128 -7.07 -4.49 -0.14
N PHE A 129 -7.12 -5.72 -0.64
CA PHE A 129 -6.98 -6.93 0.17
C PHE A 129 -5.52 -7.31 0.44
N ASN A 130 -4.60 -7.16 -0.53
CA ASN A 130 -3.20 -7.55 -0.39
C ASN A 130 -2.25 -6.68 -1.25
N ARG A 131 -2.00 -5.44 -0.79
CA ARG A 131 -1.05 -4.50 -1.42
C ARG A 131 0.34 -5.10 -1.67
N LYS A 132 0.86 -5.89 -0.74
CA LYS A 132 2.18 -6.53 -0.89
C LYS A 132 2.23 -7.43 -2.13
N ARG A 133 1.22 -8.28 -2.32
CA ARG A 133 1.10 -9.13 -3.52
C ARG A 133 0.89 -8.31 -4.78
N PHE A 134 0.10 -7.24 -4.71
CA PHE A 134 -0.07 -6.32 -5.83
C PHE A 134 1.27 -5.71 -6.30
N TYR A 135 2.06 -5.13 -5.38
CA TYR A 135 3.35 -4.54 -5.73
C TYR A 135 4.36 -5.57 -6.25
N ARG A 136 4.41 -6.77 -5.67
CA ARG A 136 5.24 -7.87 -6.19
C ARG A 136 4.89 -8.21 -7.64
N GLY A 137 3.60 -8.26 -7.97
CA GLY A 137 3.13 -8.51 -9.33
C GLY A 137 3.46 -7.40 -10.34
N ILE A 138 3.80 -6.20 -9.90
CA ILE A 138 4.24 -5.10 -10.78
C ILE A 138 5.72 -5.24 -11.15
N ASP A 139 6.56 -5.63 -10.18
CA ASP A 139 7.99 -5.82 -10.36
C ASP A 139 8.35 -7.25 -10.80
N GLU A 140 7.36 -8.11 -11.08
CA GLU A 140 7.57 -9.52 -11.42
C GLU A 140 8.25 -9.70 -12.79
N GLN A 141 9.58 -9.60 -12.79
CA GLN A 141 10.37 -10.73 -13.26
C GLN A 141 10.20 -11.83 -12.22
N GLN A 142 9.23 -12.75 -12.37
CA GLN A 142 9.28 -13.99 -11.61
C GLN A 142 10.67 -14.58 -11.89
N ARG A 143 11.54 -14.59 -10.87
CA ARG A 143 12.81 -15.28 -10.94
C ARG A 143 12.42 -16.74 -11.11
N LYS A 144 12.40 -17.22 -12.34
CA LYS A 144 12.03 -18.59 -12.65
C LYS A 144 13.23 -19.47 -12.35
N VAL A 145 12.95 -20.63 -11.78
CA VAL A 145 13.89 -21.73 -11.65
C VAL A 145 14.20 -22.24 -13.06
N SER A 146 15.45 -22.57 -13.35
CA SER A 146 15.79 -23.19 -14.65
C SER A 146 15.07 -24.54 -14.77
N GLU A 147 14.64 -24.90 -15.99
CA GLU A 147 14.05 -26.22 -16.26
C GLU A 147 15.06 -27.37 -16.05
N ASN A 148 16.36 -27.05 -16.10
CA ASN A 148 17.46 -28.03 -15.99
C ASN A 148 18.05 -28.17 -14.57
N VAL A 149 17.34 -27.76 -13.52
CA VAL A 149 17.84 -27.90 -12.14
C VAL A 149 17.91 -29.37 -11.73
N ASN A 150 19.11 -29.81 -11.32
CA ASN A 150 19.29 -31.12 -10.69
C ASN A 150 18.79 -31.08 -9.24
N GLN A 151 17.63 -31.67 -8.98
CA GLN A 151 17.00 -31.66 -7.66
C GLN A 151 17.80 -32.45 -6.61
N THR A 152 18.50 -33.52 -7.01
CA THR A 152 19.32 -34.34 -6.11
C THR A 152 20.54 -33.56 -5.64
N GLU A 153 21.26 -32.93 -6.56
CA GLU A 153 22.40 -32.07 -6.23
C GLU A 153 21.99 -30.93 -5.28
N VAL A 154 20.81 -30.34 -5.51
CA VAL A 154 20.26 -29.31 -4.61
C VAL A 154 19.96 -29.88 -3.22
N LEU A 155 19.34 -31.06 -3.13
CA LEU A 155 19.04 -31.70 -1.86
C LEU A 155 20.31 -31.99 -1.07
N GLU A 156 21.28 -32.68 -1.69
CA GLU A 156 22.55 -33.07 -1.06
C GLU A 156 23.33 -31.87 -0.57
N PHE A 157 23.40 -30.81 -1.38
CA PHE A 157 24.07 -29.56 -1.00
C PHE A 157 23.49 -28.94 0.27
N TRP A 158 22.16 -28.85 0.39
CA TRP A 158 21.53 -28.25 1.57
C TRP A 158 21.58 -29.17 2.79
N GLN A 159 21.52 -30.49 2.59
CA GLN A 159 21.72 -31.46 3.67
C GLN A 159 23.14 -31.37 4.25
N GLN A 160 24.17 -31.34 3.39
CA GLN A 160 25.56 -31.18 3.81
C GLN A 160 25.82 -29.81 4.45
N MET A 161 25.13 -28.77 4.00
CA MET A 161 25.28 -27.43 4.57
C MET A 161 24.77 -27.33 6.02
N TRP A 162 23.76 -28.12 6.37
CA TRP A 162 23.15 -28.11 7.69
C TRP A 162 23.57 -29.29 8.58
N SER A 163 24.41 -30.20 8.09
CA SER A 163 24.99 -31.27 8.91
C SER A 163 26.03 -30.71 9.88
N LYS A 164 26.26 -31.45 10.98
CA LYS A 164 27.33 -31.14 11.94
C LYS A 164 28.70 -31.06 11.25
N SER A 165 29.56 -30.17 11.75
CA SER A 165 30.95 -30.06 11.31
C SER A 165 31.89 -30.64 12.37
N ASP A 166 33.05 -31.16 11.97
CA ASP A 166 34.10 -31.72 12.85
C ASP A 166 34.70 -30.71 13.87
N GLN A 167 34.24 -29.46 13.88
CA GLN A 167 34.74 -28.36 14.72
C GLN A 167 33.90 -28.08 15.97
N ASP A 168 32.87 -28.89 16.25
CA ASP A 168 32.09 -28.80 17.50
C ASP A 168 32.86 -29.36 18.73
N GLU A 169 34.16 -29.69 18.58
CA GLU A 169 35.11 -30.08 19.64
C GLU A 169 36.00 -28.92 20.13
N ASN A 170 35.86 -27.71 19.57
CA ASN A 170 36.64 -26.55 20.00
C ASN A 170 36.18 -26.04 21.38
N GLU A 171 37.12 -25.74 22.28
CA GLU A 171 36.84 -25.00 23.52
C GLU A 171 36.60 -23.52 23.18
N PHE A 172 35.45 -22.96 23.58
CA PHE A 172 35.09 -21.55 23.34
C PHE A 172 35.26 -20.66 24.58
N ASP A 173 35.75 -21.21 25.71
CA ASP A 173 35.79 -20.57 27.02
C ASP A 173 36.43 -19.17 27.00
N ASP A 174 37.57 -19.02 26.32
CA ASP A 174 38.29 -17.73 26.23
C ASP A 174 37.47 -16.63 25.54
N ILE A 175 36.70 -17.00 24.51
CA ILE A 175 35.89 -16.07 23.72
C ILE A 175 34.59 -15.75 24.46
N VAL A 176 33.92 -16.79 24.94
CA VAL A 176 32.63 -16.69 25.64
C VAL A 176 32.81 -15.93 26.95
N GLY A 177 33.92 -16.13 27.67
CA GLY A 177 34.28 -15.42 28.90
C GLY A 177 34.39 -13.89 28.77
N THR A 178 34.33 -13.34 27.54
CA THR A 178 34.23 -11.89 27.34
C THR A 178 32.84 -11.31 27.66
N LEU A 179 31.81 -12.17 27.75
CA LEU A 179 30.45 -11.80 28.08
C LEU A 179 30.26 -11.66 29.60
N ASP A 180 29.67 -10.53 30.00
CA ASP A 180 29.34 -10.25 31.40
C ASP A 180 27.97 -10.86 31.72
N PRO A 181 27.82 -11.60 32.84
CA PRO A 181 26.54 -12.14 33.27
C PRO A 181 25.49 -11.05 33.44
N VAL A 182 24.27 -11.28 32.97
CA VAL A 182 23.16 -10.35 33.19
C VAL A 182 22.73 -10.36 34.66
N GLN A 183 22.35 -9.20 35.16
CA GLN A 183 21.66 -9.09 36.43
C GLN A 183 20.16 -9.26 36.17
N LEU A 184 19.56 -10.29 36.76
CA LEU A 184 18.11 -10.50 36.71
C LEU A 184 17.43 -9.49 37.64
N GLN A 185 17.30 -8.25 37.17
CA GLN A 185 16.63 -7.18 37.92
C GLN A 185 15.09 -7.25 37.80
N VAL A 186 14.57 -8.08 36.90
CA VAL A 186 13.13 -8.25 36.63
C VAL A 186 12.78 -9.73 36.58
N GLU A 187 11.97 -10.21 37.53
CA GLU A 187 11.30 -11.51 37.39
C GLU A 187 10.16 -11.37 36.37
N VAL A 188 10.16 -12.21 35.33
CA VAL A 188 9.08 -12.27 34.34
C VAL A 188 8.08 -13.33 34.79
N ASP A 189 7.23 -12.95 35.73
CA ASP A 189 6.16 -13.79 36.25
C ASP A 189 5.10 -14.16 35.18
N ASP A 190 4.20 -15.08 35.53
CA ASP A 190 3.18 -15.60 34.61
C ASP A 190 2.19 -14.52 34.17
N ASP A 191 1.91 -13.53 35.01
CA ASP A 191 1.00 -12.43 34.70
C ASP A 191 1.61 -11.50 33.66
N ARG A 192 2.89 -11.18 33.80
CA ARG A 192 3.65 -10.41 32.82
C ARG A 192 3.78 -11.16 31.50
N GLN A 193 4.03 -12.47 31.53
CA GLN A 193 4.03 -13.29 30.31
C GLN A 193 2.67 -13.26 29.61
N ARG A 194 1.57 -13.39 30.37
CA ARG A 194 0.21 -13.32 29.83
C ARG A 194 -0.09 -11.98 29.17
N GLU A 195 0.34 -10.87 29.78
CA GLU A 195 0.22 -9.54 29.18
C GLU A 195 0.95 -9.47 27.83
N ILE A 196 2.20 -9.96 27.79
CA ILE A 196 3.01 -10.01 26.57
C ILE A 196 2.35 -10.88 25.50
N ILE A 197 1.78 -12.03 25.86
CA ILE A 197 1.07 -12.94 24.95
C ILE A 197 -0.14 -12.24 24.34
N MET A 198 -1.02 -11.69 25.17
CA MET A 198 -2.24 -10.99 24.74
C MET A 198 -1.93 -9.81 23.82
N ALA A 199 -0.94 -9.00 24.21
CA ALA A 199 -0.44 -7.91 23.37
C ALA A 199 0.10 -8.45 22.04
N THR A 200 0.81 -9.57 22.04
CA THR A 200 1.36 -10.17 20.81
C THR A 200 0.28 -10.66 19.87
N ILE A 201 -0.73 -11.39 20.38
CA ILE A 201 -1.88 -11.90 19.61
C ILE A 201 -2.64 -10.74 18.94
N LYS A 202 -2.89 -9.66 19.69
CA LYS A 202 -3.59 -8.46 19.20
C LYS A 202 -2.94 -7.87 17.94
N TYR A 203 -1.61 -7.91 17.85
CA TYR A 203 -0.85 -7.34 16.73
C TYR A 203 -0.33 -8.38 15.71
N LEU A 204 -0.83 -9.62 15.73
CA LEU A 204 -0.51 -10.60 14.68
C LEU A 204 -1.00 -10.13 13.30
N ALA A 205 -0.18 -10.40 12.28
CA ALA A 205 -0.50 -10.15 10.89
C ALA A 205 -1.38 -11.30 10.36
N ASN A 206 -2.63 -10.99 10.01
CA ASN A 206 -3.69 -11.96 9.69
C ASN A 206 -3.28 -13.07 8.70
N TRP A 207 -2.69 -12.69 7.57
CA TRP A 207 -2.42 -13.62 6.45
C TRP A 207 -0.93 -13.98 6.35
N LYS A 208 -0.25 -14.12 7.50
CA LYS A 208 1.13 -14.62 7.53
C LYS A 208 1.14 -16.08 7.07
N THR A 209 1.97 -16.41 6.08
CA THR A 209 2.09 -17.76 5.53
C THR A 209 2.35 -18.78 6.65
N PRO A 210 1.49 -19.80 6.81
CA PRO A 210 1.68 -20.89 7.78
C PRO A 210 2.78 -21.85 7.33
N GLY A 211 3.14 -22.79 8.21
CA GLY A 211 3.97 -23.94 7.85
C GLY A 211 3.08 -25.06 7.30
N HIS A 212 3.50 -26.31 7.54
CA HIS A 212 2.72 -27.50 7.19
C HIS A 212 1.39 -27.59 7.97
N ASP A 213 1.26 -26.87 9.09
CA ASP A 213 0.06 -26.75 9.93
C ASP A 213 -1.10 -26.01 9.23
N MET A 214 -0.81 -25.21 8.21
CA MET A 214 -1.80 -24.47 7.40
C MET A 214 -2.72 -23.49 8.18
N VAL A 215 -2.45 -23.23 9.47
CA VAL A 215 -3.25 -22.33 10.32
C VAL A 215 -2.84 -20.88 10.13
N TYR A 216 -3.73 -20.01 9.64
CA TYR A 216 -3.44 -18.57 9.53
C TYR A 216 -3.62 -17.83 10.87
N ASN A 217 -2.72 -16.88 11.15
CA ASN A 217 -2.80 -15.94 12.28
C ASN A 217 -4.16 -15.24 12.43
N PHE A 218 -4.91 -15.06 11.34
CA PHE A 218 -6.25 -14.49 11.36
C PHE A 218 -7.15 -15.23 12.37
N PHE A 219 -7.12 -16.56 12.37
CA PHE A 219 -7.97 -17.39 13.22
C PHE A 219 -7.50 -17.34 14.68
N ILE A 220 -6.19 -17.45 14.93
CA ILE A 220 -5.61 -17.26 16.27
C ILE A 220 -6.03 -15.90 16.84
N LYS A 221 -5.97 -14.84 16.03
CA LYS A 221 -6.30 -13.47 16.47
C LYS A 221 -7.79 -13.20 16.63
N LYS A 222 -8.66 -13.83 15.83
CA LYS A 222 -10.11 -13.54 15.80
C LYS A 222 -10.94 -14.47 16.67
N ILE A 223 -10.40 -15.61 17.05
CA ILE A 223 -11.07 -16.54 17.94
C ILE A 223 -10.67 -16.20 19.38
N ASP A 224 -11.15 -15.05 19.88
CA ASP A 224 -10.80 -14.47 21.17
C ASP A 224 -11.16 -15.34 22.37
N SER A 225 -12.23 -16.12 22.28
CA SER A 225 -12.62 -17.14 23.26
C SER A 225 -11.46 -18.08 23.67
N THR A 226 -10.50 -18.35 22.77
CA THR A 226 -9.36 -19.26 23.04
C THR A 226 -8.19 -18.61 23.77
N HIS A 227 -8.13 -17.27 23.87
CA HIS A 227 -6.89 -16.55 24.22
C HIS A 227 -6.38 -16.83 25.62
N GLN A 228 -7.26 -17.01 26.60
CA GLN A 228 -6.86 -17.34 27.98
C GLN A 228 -6.18 -18.71 28.04
N LYS A 229 -6.88 -19.75 27.55
CA LYS A 229 -6.36 -21.13 27.53
C LYS A 229 -5.09 -21.26 26.69
N LEU A 230 -5.05 -20.59 25.54
CA LEU A 230 -3.83 -20.53 24.71
C LEU A 230 -2.66 -19.90 25.47
N SER A 231 -2.90 -18.85 26.26
CA SER A 231 -1.83 -18.21 27.04
C SER A 231 -1.28 -19.16 28.10
N ASP A 232 -2.14 -19.93 28.79
CA ASP A 232 -1.71 -20.93 29.76
C ASP A 232 -0.81 -21.99 29.11
N LEU A 233 -1.24 -22.52 27.95
CA LEU A 233 -0.48 -23.52 27.20
C LEU A 233 0.87 -22.97 26.71
N ILE A 234 0.92 -21.70 26.33
CA ILE A 234 2.18 -21.06 25.90
C ILE A 234 3.12 -20.84 27.08
N ILE A 235 2.62 -20.36 28.23
CA ILE A 235 3.45 -20.19 29.44
C ILE A 235 4.02 -21.54 29.88
N ASP A 236 3.19 -22.57 29.92
CA ASP A 236 3.63 -23.94 30.22
C ASP A 236 4.67 -24.42 29.21
N ALA A 237 4.48 -24.17 27.93
CA ALA A 237 5.46 -24.53 26.89
C ALA A 237 6.79 -23.75 26.96
N ILE A 238 6.80 -22.52 27.49
CA ILE A 238 8.03 -21.76 27.72
C ILE A 238 8.77 -22.28 28.96
N LYS A 239 8.04 -22.67 30.01
CA LYS A 239 8.61 -23.28 31.22
C LYS A 239 9.14 -24.69 30.97
N ASN A 240 8.40 -25.45 30.17
CA ASN A 240 8.58 -26.87 29.89
C ASN A 240 8.66 -27.12 28.37
N PRO A 241 9.75 -26.71 27.69
CA PRO A 241 9.88 -26.81 26.23
C PRO A 241 9.74 -28.24 25.67
N GLU A 242 9.97 -29.26 26.47
CA GLU A 242 9.77 -30.67 26.12
C GLU A 242 8.31 -31.02 25.81
N LYS A 243 7.34 -30.21 26.29
CA LYS A 243 5.92 -30.35 25.97
C LYS A 243 5.56 -29.85 24.57
N ILE A 244 6.46 -29.12 23.90
CA ILE A 244 6.26 -28.68 22.52
C ILE A 244 6.53 -29.88 21.61
N HIS A 245 5.49 -30.34 20.94
CA HIS A 245 5.60 -31.47 20.02
C HIS A 245 6.53 -31.17 18.85
N GLN A 246 7.25 -32.21 18.39
CA GLN A 246 8.26 -32.16 17.34
C GLN A 246 7.77 -31.45 16.07
N THR A 247 6.51 -31.69 15.68
CA THR A 247 5.89 -31.09 14.49
C THR A 247 5.96 -29.57 14.50
N PHE A 248 5.87 -28.89 15.65
CA PHE A 248 5.96 -27.43 15.70
C PHE A 248 7.33 -26.87 15.27
N TYR A 249 8.39 -27.68 15.36
CA TYR A 249 9.74 -27.31 14.91
C TYR A 249 9.99 -27.65 13.43
N GLU A 250 9.03 -28.28 12.73
CA GLU A 250 9.16 -28.68 11.34
C GLU A 250 8.76 -27.55 10.37
N GLY A 251 9.76 -27.06 9.64
CA GLY A 251 9.60 -26.03 8.62
C GLY A 251 9.32 -26.59 7.23
N THR A 252 8.84 -25.71 6.35
CA THR A 252 8.84 -25.92 4.90
C THR A 252 9.70 -24.86 4.24
N THR A 253 10.88 -25.24 3.77
CA THR A 253 11.85 -24.35 3.13
C THR A 253 11.59 -24.27 1.63
N TYR A 254 11.15 -23.09 1.18
CA TYR A 254 11.07 -22.76 -0.23
C TYR A 254 12.41 -22.21 -0.71
N LEU A 255 12.99 -22.85 -1.72
CA LEU A 255 14.22 -22.40 -2.36
C LEU A 255 13.89 -21.35 -3.42
N ILE A 256 14.01 -20.08 -3.02
CA ILE A 256 13.68 -18.93 -3.88
C ILE A 256 14.91 -18.53 -4.70
N PRO A 257 14.81 -18.47 -6.04
CA PRO A 257 15.94 -18.10 -6.88
C PRO A 257 16.43 -16.66 -6.62
N LYS A 258 17.76 -16.47 -6.58
CA LYS A 258 18.42 -15.16 -6.41
C LYS A 258 18.46 -14.38 -7.73
N LYS A 259 18.55 -15.07 -8.85
CA LYS A 259 18.57 -14.52 -10.22
C LYS A 259 17.61 -15.28 -11.14
N LYS A 260 17.36 -14.77 -12.35
CA LYS A 260 16.62 -15.52 -13.37
C LYS A 260 17.39 -16.78 -13.74
N GLU A 261 16.66 -17.86 -14.01
CA GLU A 261 17.23 -19.14 -14.48
C GLU A 261 18.28 -19.71 -13.51
N SER A 262 18.02 -19.59 -12.20
CA SER A 262 18.90 -20.19 -11.20
C SER A 262 18.92 -21.70 -11.40
N ALA A 263 20.11 -22.26 -11.59
CA ALA A 263 20.37 -23.66 -11.88
C ALA A 263 21.13 -24.36 -10.74
N LYS A 264 22.07 -23.63 -10.10
CA LYS A 264 22.96 -24.18 -9.07
C LYS A 264 22.39 -24.01 -7.66
N PRO A 265 22.70 -24.90 -6.70
CA PRO A 265 22.20 -24.81 -5.32
C PRO A 265 22.48 -23.46 -4.62
N GLU A 266 23.66 -22.89 -4.85
CA GLU A 266 24.11 -21.59 -4.29
C GLU A 266 23.29 -20.38 -4.76
N GLU A 267 22.61 -20.53 -5.90
CA GLU A 267 21.80 -19.49 -6.53
C GLU A 267 20.39 -19.41 -5.92
N PHE A 268 20.07 -20.30 -4.98
CA PHE A 268 18.82 -20.27 -4.22
C PHE A 268 19.01 -19.62 -2.85
N ARG A 269 17.93 -19.00 -2.37
CA ARG A 269 17.78 -18.51 -1.01
C ARG A 269 16.75 -19.38 -0.28
N PRO A 270 17.12 -20.04 0.83
CA PRO A 270 16.17 -20.82 1.61
C PRO A 270 15.26 -19.86 2.39
N ILE A 271 13.94 -19.99 2.24
CA ILE A 271 12.96 -19.32 3.10
C ILE A 271 12.10 -20.37 3.78
N THR A 272 12.27 -20.51 5.10
CA THR A 272 11.55 -21.49 5.90
C THR A 272 10.22 -20.93 6.38
N CYS A 273 9.13 -21.61 6.03
CA CYS A 273 7.80 -21.37 6.58
C CYS A 273 7.56 -22.31 7.76
N LEU A 274 7.63 -21.75 8.97
CA LEU A 274 7.37 -22.46 10.22
C LEU A 274 5.89 -22.36 10.61
N PRO A 275 5.38 -23.29 11.44
CA PRO A 275 4.04 -23.21 12.02
C PRO A 275 3.75 -21.85 12.66
N ASN A 276 2.53 -21.33 12.46
CA ASN A 276 2.18 -20.00 13.00
C ASN A 276 2.09 -20.03 14.53
N MET A 277 1.70 -21.16 15.12
CA MET A 277 1.71 -21.38 16.57
C MET A 277 3.14 -21.29 17.14
N TYR A 278 4.09 -22.00 16.52
CA TYR A 278 5.50 -21.92 16.90
C TYR A 278 6.05 -20.49 16.80
N LYS A 279 5.77 -19.79 15.69
CA LYS A 279 6.21 -18.40 15.50
C LYS A 279 5.60 -17.43 16.51
N LEU A 280 4.43 -17.75 17.08
CA LEU A 280 3.85 -16.97 18.18
C LEU A 280 4.71 -17.16 19.44
N ILE A 281 5.00 -18.41 19.81
CA ILE A 281 5.81 -18.74 20.99
C ILE A 281 7.22 -18.15 20.87
N SER A 282 7.93 -18.38 19.76
CA SER A 282 9.26 -17.79 19.50
C SER A 282 9.22 -16.26 19.60
N LYS A 283 8.17 -15.61 19.11
CA LYS A 283 8.04 -14.14 19.20
C LYS A 283 7.86 -13.65 20.63
N ILE A 284 7.21 -14.43 21.49
CA ILE A 284 7.05 -14.11 22.91
C ILE A 284 8.39 -14.26 23.63
N VAL A 285 9.09 -15.39 23.41
CA VAL A 285 10.45 -15.62 23.93
C VAL A 285 11.40 -14.51 23.47
N THR A 286 11.33 -14.10 22.20
CA THR A 286 12.11 -12.98 21.66
C THR A 286 11.88 -11.69 22.43
N LYS A 287 10.63 -11.38 22.78
CA LYS A 287 10.31 -10.16 23.55
C LYS A 287 10.91 -10.22 24.95
N ILE A 288 10.73 -11.35 25.64
CA ILE A 288 11.26 -11.58 27.00
C ILE A 288 12.78 -11.44 27.00
N ILE A 289 13.49 -12.15 26.11
CA ILE A 289 14.94 -12.07 25.98
C ILE A 289 15.38 -10.63 25.67
N THR A 290 14.70 -9.96 24.73
CA THR A 290 15.08 -8.58 24.38
C THR A 290 14.91 -7.63 25.57
N ASP A 291 13.86 -7.78 26.38
CA ASP A 291 13.63 -6.93 27.55
C ASP A 291 14.74 -7.12 28.61
N ILE A 292 15.20 -8.36 28.82
CA ILE A 292 16.33 -8.69 29.71
C ILE A 292 17.62 -8.04 29.20
N LEU A 293 17.91 -8.19 27.90
CA LEU A 293 19.13 -7.67 27.27
C LEU A 293 19.18 -6.14 27.25
N ASP A 294 18.05 -5.49 26.93
CA ASP A 294 17.96 -4.03 26.86
C ASP A 294 18.11 -3.41 28.26
N THR A 295 17.52 -4.01 29.30
CA THR A 295 17.65 -3.56 30.70
C THR A 295 19.09 -3.62 31.20
N ASN A 296 19.81 -4.67 30.81
CA ASN A 296 21.21 -4.89 31.18
C ASN A 296 22.23 -4.24 30.22
N GLN A 297 21.77 -3.56 29.15
CA GLN A 297 22.62 -2.95 28.13
C GLN A 297 23.70 -3.90 27.57
N VAL A 298 23.34 -5.17 27.35
CA VAL A 298 24.29 -6.24 27.02
C VAL A 298 24.98 -6.02 25.67
N ILE A 299 24.21 -5.53 24.68
CA ILE A 299 24.65 -5.40 23.29
C ILE A 299 25.49 -4.13 23.12
N SER A 300 26.72 -4.30 22.62
CA SER A 300 27.66 -3.22 22.37
C SER A 300 27.07 -2.14 21.45
N PRO A 301 27.38 -0.85 21.69
CA PRO A 301 26.81 0.25 20.92
C PRO A 301 27.34 0.34 19.47
N ASN A 302 28.32 -0.52 19.11
CA ASN A 302 28.80 -0.75 17.75
C ASN A 302 27.79 -1.55 16.90
N GLN A 303 26.84 -2.26 17.52
CA GLN A 303 25.81 -3.05 16.85
C GLN A 303 24.45 -2.32 16.92
N LEU A 304 23.94 -1.92 15.76
CA LEU A 304 22.60 -1.30 15.64
C LEU A 304 21.56 -2.23 15.01
N GLY A 305 21.96 -3.43 14.59
CA GLY A 305 21.06 -4.51 14.18
C GLY A 305 20.23 -5.01 15.36
N THR A 306 18.91 -5.15 15.15
CA THR A 306 17.93 -5.62 16.16
C THR A 306 17.80 -4.78 17.45
N LYS A 307 18.42 -3.60 17.53
CA LYS A 307 18.33 -2.71 18.70
C LYS A 307 17.00 -1.93 18.68
N ARG A 308 16.33 -1.83 19.83
CA ARG A 308 15.08 -1.05 19.98
C ARG A 308 15.40 0.44 20.15
N GLY A 309 14.45 1.30 19.77
CA GLY A 309 14.55 2.76 19.98
C GLY A 309 15.53 3.50 19.07
N THR A 310 16.10 2.85 18.05
CA THR A 310 17.06 3.46 17.11
C THR A 310 16.48 3.64 15.71
N GLN A 311 17.14 4.45 14.87
CA GLN A 311 16.83 4.53 13.42
C GLN A 311 17.48 3.39 12.62
N GLY A 312 18.04 2.36 13.29
CA GLY A 312 18.63 1.16 12.69
C GLY A 312 19.72 1.48 11.66
N ALA A 313 19.58 0.94 10.46
CA ALA A 313 20.56 1.12 9.37
C ALA A 313 20.81 2.59 9.01
N LYS A 314 19.81 3.47 9.16
CA LYS A 314 19.98 4.90 8.89
C LYS A 314 20.92 5.55 9.91
N GLU A 315 20.75 5.25 11.19
CA GLU A 315 21.64 5.76 12.25
C GLU A 315 23.07 5.26 12.05
N GLN A 316 23.23 3.98 11.71
CA GLN A 316 24.55 3.41 11.44
C GLN A 316 25.23 4.04 10.22
N ALA A 317 24.47 4.31 9.16
CA ALA A 317 24.99 5.00 7.99
C ALA A 317 25.42 6.45 8.32
N LEU A 318 24.68 7.15 9.18
CA LEU A 318 25.06 8.48 9.67
C LEU A 318 26.33 8.42 10.52
N ILE A 319 26.43 7.47 11.46
CA ILE A 319 27.64 7.28 12.27
C ILE A 319 28.86 6.96 11.37
N ASN A 320 28.70 6.09 10.37
CA ASN A 320 29.73 5.79 9.38
C ASN A 320 30.18 7.08 8.64
N LYS A 321 29.23 7.87 8.15
CA LYS A 321 29.51 9.16 7.48
C LYS A 321 30.26 10.11 8.41
N THR A 322 29.80 10.25 9.66
CA THR A 322 30.39 11.13 10.67
C THR A 322 31.84 10.72 10.98
N ILE A 323 32.10 9.44 11.28
CA ILE A 323 33.45 8.94 11.58
C ILE A 323 34.43 9.20 10.44
N ASN A 324 34.02 8.95 9.19
CA ASN A 324 34.88 9.20 8.04
C ASN A 324 35.11 10.71 7.84
N SER A 325 34.05 11.52 7.91
CA SER A 325 34.15 12.98 7.72
C SER A 325 35.01 13.68 8.78
N SER A 326 34.92 13.28 10.05
CA SER A 326 35.73 13.85 11.12
C SER A 326 37.22 13.50 11.02
N ASN A 327 37.55 12.50 10.22
CA ASN A 327 38.91 12.04 9.96
C ASN A 327 39.31 12.31 8.50
N ASN A 328 38.72 13.34 7.87
CA ASN A 328 39.03 13.80 6.53
C ASN A 328 38.97 12.72 5.43
N TYR A 329 38.18 11.66 5.66
CA TYR A 329 38.10 10.48 4.78
C TYR A 329 39.46 9.80 4.52
N GLN A 330 40.37 9.85 5.50
CA GLN A 330 41.72 9.25 5.43
C GLN A 330 41.82 7.92 6.19
N LEU A 331 40.69 7.36 6.62
CA LEU A 331 40.67 6.11 7.39
C LEU A 331 40.93 4.89 6.50
N PHE A 332 41.69 3.95 7.04
CA PHE A 332 41.84 2.61 6.50
C PHE A 332 40.61 1.79 6.91
N THR A 333 39.97 1.14 5.94
CA THR A 333 38.64 0.53 6.10
C THR A 333 38.58 -0.82 5.43
N SER A 334 37.97 -1.79 6.12
CA SER A 334 37.63 -3.09 5.55
C SER A 334 36.15 -3.41 5.77
N TRP A 335 35.49 -3.89 4.72
CA TRP A 335 34.11 -4.36 4.68
C TRP A 335 34.11 -5.88 4.57
N ILE A 336 33.38 -6.56 5.45
CA ILE A 336 33.40 -8.02 5.54
C ILE A 336 31.98 -8.55 5.36
N ASP A 337 31.80 -9.44 4.39
CA ASP A 337 30.58 -10.22 4.15
C ASP A 337 30.80 -11.64 4.69
N VAL A 338 29.98 -12.08 5.64
CA VAL A 338 30.07 -13.45 6.19
C VAL A 338 29.28 -14.42 5.31
N LYS A 339 29.92 -15.49 4.84
CA LYS A 339 29.31 -16.48 3.94
C LYS A 339 28.22 -17.26 4.68
N LYS A 340 26.97 -17.11 4.23
CA LYS A 340 25.81 -17.85 4.76
C LYS A 340 25.72 -17.75 6.29
N ALA A 341 25.86 -16.54 6.82
CA ALA A 341 26.06 -16.29 8.25
C ALA A 341 25.06 -17.01 9.17
N TYR A 342 23.75 -16.94 8.85
CA TYR A 342 22.70 -17.60 9.65
C TYR A 342 22.83 -19.11 9.64
N ASP A 343 23.19 -19.70 8.51
CA ASP A 343 23.24 -21.15 8.34
C ASP A 343 24.53 -21.77 8.92
N SER A 344 25.49 -20.95 9.35
CA SER A 344 26.83 -21.39 9.76
C SER A 344 27.10 -21.25 11.27
N VAL A 345 26.17 -20.74 12.08
CA VAL A 345 26.38 -20.58 13.53
C VAL A 345 26.38 -21.95 14.23
N SER A 346 27.42 -22.26 15.02
CA SER A 346 27.43 -23.48 15.86
C SER A 346 26.40 -23.37 16.98
N HIS A 347 25.64 -24.45 17.18
CA HIS A 347 24.65 -24.52 18.26
C HIS A 347 25.31 -24.57 19.63
N VAL A 348 26.44 -25.29 19.77
CA VAL A 348 27.19 -25.41 21.02
C VAL A 348 27.64 -24.04 21.50
N TYR A 349 28.39 -23.32 20.64
CA TYR A 349 28.86 -21.97 20.89
C TYR A 349 27.73 -21.00 21.29
N LEU A 350 26.60 -21.04 20.56
CA LEU A 350 25.47 -20.16 20.85
C LEU A 350 24.87 -20.46 22.23
N ILE A 351 24.73 -21.73 22.62
CA ILE A 351 24.20 -22.09 23.94
C ILE A 351 25.16 -21.65 25.05
N GLU A 352 26.46 -21.86 24.89
CA GLU A 352 27.47 -21.39 25.86
C GLU A 352 27.43 -19.88 26.04
N CYS A 353 27.27 -19.11 24.95
CA CYS A 353 27.08 -17.66 25.03
C CYS A 353 25.84 -17.28 25.86
N LEU A 354 24.71 -17.98 25.69
CA LEU A 354 23.48 -17.72 26.45
C LEU A 354 23.62 -18.11 27.93
N GLN A 355 24.35 -19.18 28.22
CA GLN A 355 24.65 -19.63 29.58
C GLN A 355 25.59 -18.66 30.30
N GLN A 356 26.64 -18.19 29.62
CA GLN A 356 27.58 -17.21 30.17
C GLN A 356 26.91 -15.86 30.45
N LEU A 357 25.94 -15.47 29.61
CA LEU A 357 25.09 -14.31 29.88
C LEU A 357 24.16 -14.52 31.08
N ASN A 358 24.11 -15.70 31.70
CA ASN A 358 23.26 -16.03 32.83
C ASN A 358 21.76 -15.76 32.56
N LEU A 359 21.30 -16.08 31.33
CA LEU A 359 19.88 -15.98 30.99
C LEU A 359 19.06 -17.04 31.74
N PRO A 360 17.77 -16.79 32.00
CA PRO A 360 16.90 -17.75 32.69
C PRO A 360 16.92 -19.14 32.03
N THR A 361 17.13 -20.18 32.84
CA THR A 361 17.35 -21.56 32.37
C THR A 361 16.23 -22.07 31.47
N ASN A 362 14.97 -21.72 31.75
CA ASN A 362 13.83 -22.09 30.90
C ASN A 362 13.93 -21.50 29.48
N LEU A 363 14.44 -20.26 29.34
CA LEU A 363 14.63 -19.63 28.03
C LEU A 363 15.81 -20.25 27.28
N VAL A 364 16.91 -20.56 27.99
CA VAL A 364 18.06 -21.27 27.40
C VAL A 364 17.63 -22.67 26.94
N ASN A 365 16.90 -23.42 27.78
CA ASN A 365 16.36 -24.73 27.44
C ASN A 365 15.40 -24.66 26.25
N PHE A 366 14.58 -23.60 26.15
CA PHE A 366 13.72 -23.40 24.98
C PHE A 366 14.54 -23.23 23.71
N VAL A 367 15.59 -22.40 23.73
CA VAL A 367 16.48 -22.20 22.57
C VAL A 367 17.21 -23.49 22.22
N GLN A 368 17.73 -24.22 23.21
CA GLN A 368 18.40 -25.50 23.00
C GLN A 368 17.46 -26.54 22.38
N ARG A 369 16.26 -26.72 22.96
CA ARG A 369 15.24 -27.62 22.42
C ARG A 369 14.85 -27.23 21.00
N MET A 370 14.69 -25.93 20.74
CA MET A 370 14.40 -25.39 19.42
C MET A 370 15.49 -25.77 18.42
N LEU A 371 16.77 -25.53 18.73
CA LEU A 371 17.88 -25.82 17.83
C LEU A 371 18.01 -27.32 17.53
N CYS A 372 17.93 -28.18 18.55
CA CYS A 372 18.09 -29.64 18.40
C CYS A 372 16.97 -30.33 17.62
N ASN A 373 15.77 -29.75 17.58
CA ASN A 373 14.59 -30.39 16.97
C ASN A 373 14.24 -29.80 15.60
N GLN A 374 15.05 -28.90 15.06
CA GLN A 374 14.75 -28.28 13.77
C GLN A 374 14.91 -29.25 12.61
N ARG A 375 13.84 -29.35 11.82
CA ARG A 375 13.81 -30.09 10.56
C ARG A 375 13.09 -29.28 9.51
N THR A 376 13.46 -29.46 8.25
CA THR A 376 12.76 -28.78 7.16
C THR A 376 12.56 -29.66 5.95
N LYS A 377 11.39 -29.49 5.31
CA LYS A 377 11.08 -30.04 4.00
C LYS A 377 11.49 -29.04 2.91
N LEU A 378 12.31 -29.46 1.96
CA LEU A 378 12.81 -28.62 0.87
C LEU A 378 11.84 -28.63 -0.33
N ILE A 379 11.47 -27.43 -0.80
CA ILE A 379 10.62 -27.23 -1.97
C ILE A 379 11.36 -26.41 -3.02
N VAL A 380 11.48 -27.00 -4.22
CA VAL A 380 12.00 -26.34 -5.44
C VAL A 380 10.91 -26.36 -6.50
N ASN A 381 10.60 -25.19 -7.08
CA ASN A 381 9.61 -25.06 -8.14
C ASN A 381 8.22 -25.68 -7.80
N GLY A 382 7.83 -25.61 -6.52
CA GLY A 382 6.57 -26.19 -6.03
C GLY A 382 6.62 -27.69 -5.72
N ASN A 383 7.71 -28.38 -6.08
CA ASN A 383 7.89 -29.80 -5.82
C ASN A 383 8.72 -30.01 -4.55
N SER A 384 8.29 -30.97 -3.73
CA SER A 384 9.06 -31.45 -2.58
C SER A 384 10.22 -32.31 -3.08
N ILE A 385 11.46 -31.95 -2.72
CA ILE A 385 12.65 -32.71 -3.13
C ILE A 385 13.21 -33.61 -2.01
N GLY A 386 12.88 -33.33 -0.75
CA GLY A 386 13.36 -34.12 0.39
C GLY A 386 13.26 -33.34 1.70
N SER A 387 13.86 -33.87 2.75
CA SER A 387 13.92 -33.25 4.08
C SER A 387 15.36 -33.22 4.60
N ALA A 388 15.65 -32.28 5.48
CA ALA A 388 16.94 -32.14 6.14
C ALA A 388 16.75 -31.81 7.63
N ALA A 389 17.59 -32.40 8.49
CA ALA A 389 17.81 -31.89 9.84
C ALA A 389 18.67 -30.63 9.78
N ILE A 390 18.46 -29.72 10.72
CA ILE A 390 19.26 -28.50 10.85
C ILE A 390 20.11 -28.64 12.10
N ASP A 391 21.28 -29.26 11.95
CA ASP A 391 22.20 -29.53 13.06
C ASP A 391 23.20 -28.37 13.28
N LYS A 392 23.23 -27.41 12.35
CA LYS A 392 24.01 -26.18 12.42
C LYS A 392 23.22 -25.00 11.83
N GLY A 393 23.44 -23.80 12.38
CA GLY A 393 22.80 -22.57 11.96
C GLY A 393 21.46 -22.29 12.65
N ILE A 394 20.89 -21.12 12.36
CA ILE A 394 19.65 -20.60 12.93
C ILE A 394 18.62 -20.34 11.83
N LEU A 395 17.33 -20.54 12.14
CA LEU A 395 16.27 -20.49 11.14
C LEU A 395 16.10 -19.11 10.52
N GLN A 396 16.23 -19.01 9.20
CA GLN A 396 15.83 -17.82 8.46
C GLN A 396 14.30 -17.71 8.39
N GLY A 397 13.75 -16.66 9.01
CA GLY A 397 12.32 -16.36 9.02
C GLY A 397 11.64 -16.48 10.40
N ASP A 398 12.38 -16.97 11.40
CA ASP A 398 11.96 -16.95 12.79
C ASP A 398 12.25 -15.59 13.46
N SER A 399 11.43 -15.22 14.45
CA SER A 399 11.58 -13.93 15.16
C SER A 399 12.79 -13.88 16.10
N LEU A 400 13.20 -15.03 16.64
CA LEU A 400 14.25 -15.11 17.64
C LEU A 400 15.65 -15.13 17.00
N SER A 401 15.77 -15.76 15.82
CA SER A 401 17.04 -15.93 15.11
C SER A 401 17.87 -14.65 14.96
N PRO A 402 17.33 -13.48 14.55
CA PRO A 402 18.14 -12.27 14.42
C PRO A 402 18.78 -11.82 15.75
N LYS A 403 18.09 -12.01 16.88
CA LYS A 403 18.61 -11.64 18.19
C LYS A 403 19.71 -12.61 18.63
N LEU A 404 19.49 -13.92 18.42
CA LEU A 404 20.51 -14.94 18.69
C LEU A 404 21.78 -14.71 17.87
N PHE A 405 21.63 -14.33 16.60
CA PHE A 405 22.78 -14.00 15.74
C PHE A 405 23.58 -12.81 16.28
N VAL A 406 22.89 -11.76 16.72
CA VAL A 406 23.54 -10.58 17.33
C VAL A 406 24.28 -10.96 18.61
N LEU A 407 23.70 -11.82 19.45
CA LEU A 407 24.37 -12.31 20.66
C LEU A 407 25.61 -13.16 20.32
N ALA A 408 25.56 -13.98 19.28
CA ALA A 408 26.71 -14.74 18.80
C ALA A 408 27.86 -13.85 18.29
N LEU A 409 27.58 -12.62 17.83
CA LEU A 409 28.60 -11.66 17.40
C LEU A 409 29.06 -10.70 18.51
N GLU A 410 28.40 -10.68 19.67
CA GLU A 410 28.73 -9.74 20.75
C GLU A 410 30.16 -9.95 21.30
N PRO A 411 30.67 -11.18 21.48
CA PRO A 411 32.05 -11.41 21.91
C PRO A 411 33.09 -10.75 21.00
N LEU A 412 32.90 -10.80 19.66
CA LEU A 412 33.77 -10.11 18.70
C LEU A 412 33.81 -8.61 19.02
N SER A 413 32.65 -7.98 19.20
CA SER A 413 32.58 -6.54 19.47
C SER A 413 33.36 -6.16 20.73
N ARG A 414 33.26 -6.98 21.77
CA ARG A 414 33.97 -6.79 23.05
C ARG A 414 35.48 -6.98 22.91
N ILE A 415 35.92 -8.02 22.20
CA ILE A 415 37.34 -8.29 21.91
C ILE A 415 37.95 -7.10 21.16
N LEU A 416 37.34 -6.69 20.05
CA LEU A 416 37.83 -5.57 19.25
C LEU A 416 37.86 -4.27 20.07
N ASN A 417 36.82 -4.01 20.88
CA ASN A 417 36.77 -2.82 21.73
C ASN A 417 37.81 -2.80 22.87
N ARG A 418 38.34 -3.97 23.29
CA ARG A 418 39.37 -4.12 24.32
C ARG A 418 40.78 -4.06 23.73
N LYS A 419 41.01 -4.72 22.59
CA LYS A 419 42.35 -4.88 22.01
C LYS A 419 42.74 -3.78 21.02
N CYS A 420 41.82 -3.28 20.21
CA CYS A 420 42.15 -2.43 19.07
C CYS A 420 41.85 -0.94 19.33
N GLU A 421 42.68 -0.04 18.78
CA GLU A 421 42.49 1.41 18.91
C GLU A 421 41.14 1.86 18.33
N LYS A 422 40.39 2.68 19.09
CA LYS A 422 39.12 3.27 18.65
C LYS A 422 39.34 4.61 17.94
N ILE A 423 38.66 4.81 16.83
CA ILE A 423 38.63 6.08 16.11
C ILE A 423 37.64 7.02 16.80
N SER A 424 38.13 8.19 17.19
CA SER A 424 37.31 9.24 17.80
C SER A 424 36.70 10.15 16.75
N VAL A 425 35.48 10.61 17.01
CA VAL A 425 34.88 11.74 16.31
C VAL A 425 35.21 12.99 17.10
N ARG A 426 36.14 13.83 16.62
CA ARG A 426 36.46 15.16 17.19
C ARG A 426 36.70 15.17 18.71
N ASP A 427 37.42 14.18 19.22
CA ASP A 427 37.69 14.01 20.67
C ASP A 427 36.44 13.90 21.56
N THR A 428 35.30 13.53 20.98
CA THR A 428 34.05 13.25 21.70
C THR A 428 34.03 11.81 22.22
N GLU A 429 32.99 11.47 23.00
CA GLU A 429 32.72 10.11 23.47
C GLU A 429 32.31 9.14 22.35
N LEU A 430 31.96 9.64 21.16
CA LEU A 430 31.63 8.78 20.03
C LEU A 430 32.91 8.18 19.42
N LYS A 431 33.32 7.04 19.96
CA LYS A 431 34.51 6.29 19.53
C LYS A 431 34.16 4.90 19.01
N ARG A 432 34.67 4.53 17.84
CA ARG A 432 34.42 3.24 17.18
C ARG A 432 35.66 2.77 16.44
N ASN A 433 35.98 1.48 16.53
CA ASN A 433 36.93 0.79 15.65
C ASN A 433 36.21 -0.15 14.66
N HIS A 434 34.93 -0.44 14.90
CA HIS A 434 34.08 -1.22 14.01
C HIS A 434 32.62 -0.82 14.17
N ILE A 435 31.80 -1.15 13.17
CA ILE A 435 30.34 -1.10 13.22
C ILE A 435 29.76 -2.39 12.65
N LEU A 436 28.69 -2.88 13.27
CA LEU A 436 28.02 -4.14 12.92
C LEU A 436 26.54 -3.86 12.64
N PHE A 437 26.03 -4.38 11.52
CA PHE A 437 24.60 -4.43 11.27
C PHE A 437 24.19 -5.85 10.89
N ILE A 438 23.81 -6.64 11.90
CA ILE A 438 23.64 -8.09 11.72
C ILE A 438 24.95 -8.70 11.21
N ASP A 439 25.01 -9.15 9.96
CA ASP A 439 26.13 -9.81 9.30
C ASP A 439 27.08 -8.86 8.57
N ASP A 440 26.68 -7.61 8.32
CA ASP A 440 27.53 -6.59 7.70
C ASP A 440 28.52 -6.02 8.74
N ILE A 441 29.81 -6.31 8.57
CA ILE A 441 30.90 -5.82 9.44
C ILE A 441 31.71 -4.79 8.67
N LYS A 442 31.97 -3.64 9.30
CA LYS A 442 32.88 -2.61 8.78
C LYS A 442 33.89 -2.21 9.86
N LEU A 443 35.17 -2.29 9.53
CA LEU A 443 36.31 -2.00 10.42
C LEU A 443 36.93 -0.65 10.04
N PHE A 444 37.47 0.07 11.03
CA PHE A 444 38.13 1.37 10.87
C PHE A 444 39.49 1.40 11.57
N ALA A 445 40.48 2.00 10.91
CA ALA A 445 41.81 2.22 11.47
C ALA A 445 42.43 3.54 10.97
N LYS A 446 43.35 4.12 11.75
CA LYS A 446 44.07 5.36 11.37
C LYS A 446 45.22 5.12 10.39
N ASN A 447 45.80 3.93 10.43
CA ASN A 447 46.92 3.54 9.59
C ASN A 447 46.79 2.07 9.16
N ARG A 448 47.66 1.69 8.24
CA ARG A 448 47.68 0.36 7.62
C ARG A 448 47.93 -0.77 8.63
N ASP A 449 48.88 -0.58 9.55
CA ASP A 449 49.26 -1.61 10.52
C ASP A 449 48.10 -1.90 11.50
N ALA A 450 47.46 -0.84 12.00
CA ALA A 450 46.26 -0.95 12.83
C ALA A 450 45.08 -1.61 12.09
N LEU A 451 44.94 -1.38 10.77
CA LEU A 451 43.94 -2.09 9.97
C LEU A 451 44.28 -3.59 9.90
N ASN A 452 45.55 -3.92 9.67
CA ASN A 452 46.00 -5.30 9.57
C ASN A 452 45.79 -6.04 10.92
N GLU A 453 46.04 -5.39 12.05
CA GLU A 453 45.80 -5.91 13.39
C GLU A 453 44.31 -6.21 13.65
N ILE A 454 43.43 -5.23 13.42
CA ILE A 454 41.98 -5.44 13.65
C ILE A 454 41.40 -6.50 12.69
N CYS A 455 41.90 -6.58 11.45
CA CYS A 455 41.51 -7.62 10.51
C CYS A 455 41.99 -9.01 10.96
N LYS A 456 43.22 -9.10 11.50
CA LYS A 456 43.77 -10.35 12.05
C LYS A 456 42.91 -10.87 13.19
N GLU A 457 42.64 -10.05 14.20
CA GLU A 457 41.78 -10.41 15.35
C GLU A 457 40.38 -10.83 14.88
N THR A 458 39.82 -10.14 13.89
CA THR A 458 38.51 -10.51 13.31
C THR A 458 38.56 -11.86 12.60
N ARG A 459 39.61 -12.13 11.81
CA ARG A 459 39.77 -13.39 11.06
C ARG A 459 39.99 -14.58 11.99
N GLU A 460 40.84 -14.43 13.00
CA GLU A 460 41.09 -15.45 14.01
C GLU A 460 39.81 -15.81 14.76
N TRP A 461 39.05 -14.80 15.20
CA TRP A 461 37.77 -15.01 15.87
C TRP A 461 36.74 -15.71 14.98
N LEU A 462 36.56 -15.25 13.73
CA LEU A 462 35.63 -15.87 12.78
C LEU A 462 35.96 -17.35 12.55
N ASN A 463 37.26 -17.67 12.41
CA ASN A 463 37.72 -19.04 12.24
C ASN A 463 37.46 -19.91 13.48
N GLN A 464 37.67 -19.38 14.68
CA GLN A 464 37.42 -20.10 15.94
C GLN A 464 35.96 -20.53 16.08
N ILE A 465 35.01 -19.65 15.73
CA ILE A 465 33.57 -19.96 15.82
C ILE A 465 33.02 -20.64 14.55
N GLY A 466 33.88 -20.96 13.58
CA GLY A 466 33.52 -21.68 12.36
C GLY A 466 32.75 -20.86 11.31
N LEU A 467 32.82 -19.53 11.38
CA LEU A 467 32.27 -18.63 10.35
C LEU A 467 33.30 -18.37 9.24
N LYS A 468 32.86 -18.48 7.98
CA LYS A 468 33.71 -18.21 6.81
C LYS A 468 33.38 -16.86 6.20
N THR A 469 34.38 -16.12 5.77
CA THR A 469 34.22 -14.89 5.01
C THR A 469 33.93 -15.17 3.54
N ASN A 470 33.31 -14.19 2.88
CA ASN A 470 33.07 -14.19 1.45
C ASN A 470 33.97 -13.14 0.80
N GLU A 471 35.17 -13.54 0.40
CA GLU A 471 36.19 -12.65 -0.14
C GLU A 471 35.75 -11.90 -1.40
N GLU A 472 34.88 -12.49 -2.24
CA GLU A 472 34.35 -11.84 -3.44
C GLU A 472 33.39 -10.67 -3.16
N LYS A 473 32.78 -10.65 -1.97
CA LYS A 473 31.87 -9.57 -1.54
C LYS A 473 32.43 -8.72 -0.42
N SER A 474 33.54 -9.15 0.17
CA SER A 474 34.32 -8.36 1.10
C SER A 474 35.20 -7.41 0.31
N ALA A 475 35.64 -6.33 0.95
CA ALA A 475 36.53 -5.38 0.33
C ALA A 475 37.40 -4.69 1.38
N SER A 476 38.53 -4.13 0.96
CA SER A 476 39.39 -3.33 1.82
C SER A 476 40.02 -2.23 0.98
N ASN A 477 40.18 -1.03 1.54
CA ASN A 477 40.80 0.06 0.79
C ASN A 477 42.33 -0.05 0.70
N THR A 478 42.93 -1.02 1.40
CA THR A 478 44.29 -1.51 1.18
C THR A 478 44.34 -3.02 1.04
N ILE A 479 45.42 -3.52 0.44
CA ILE A 479 45.73 -4.95 0.36
C ILE A 479 46.97 -5.20 1.21
N ASP A 480 46.77 -5.93 2.29
CA ASP A 480 47.79 -6.43 3.22
C ASP A 480 47.43 -7.85 3.69
N GLU A 481 48.34 -8.52 4.42
CA GLU A 481 48.26 -9.95 4.76
C GLU A 481 46.91 -10.41 5.35
N PHE A 482 46.36 -9.64 6.29
CA PHE A 482 45.11 -10.01 6.99
C PHE A 482 43.88 -9.28 6.47
N THR A 483 44.01 -8.34 5.54
CA THR A 483 42.86 -7.59 4.98
C THR A 483 41.91 -8.49 4.20
N PHE A 484 40.64 -8.10 4.12
CA PHE A 484 39.58 -8.88 3.46
C PHE A 484 39.28 -8.38 2.05
N GLY A 485 39.03 -9.31 1.14
CA GLY A 485 38.57 -9.07 -0.22
C GLY A 485 39.54 -8.28 -1.08
N GLN A 486 38.99 -7.54 -2.04
CA GLN A 486 39.74 -6.71 -2.97
C GLN A 486 39.47 -5.22 -2.76
N ILE A 487 40.30 -4.37 -3.39
CA ILE A 487 40.04 -2.93 -3.41
C ILE A 487 38.74 -2.65 -4.16
N PRO A 488 37.82 -1.84 -3.59
CA PRO A 488 36.61 -1.44 -4.29
C PRO A 488 36.91 -0.82 -5.66
N ASP A 489 36.19 -1.27 -6.69
CA ASP A 489 36.26 -0.71 -8.05
C ASP A 489 35.95 0.80 -8.03
N GLU A 490 36.78 1.63 -8.67
CA GLU A 490 36.62 3.09 -8.60
C GLU A 490 35.31 3.57 -9.25
N MET A 491 34.87 2.92 -10.34
CA MET A 491 33.65 3.26 -11.05
C MET A 491 32.39 2.78 -10.31
N LYS A 492 32.40 1.59 -9.73
CA LYS A 492 31.22 1.02 -9.04
C LYS A 492 31.16 1.40 -7.56
N GLY A 493 32.30 1.45 -6.89
CA GLY A 493 32.41 1.56 -5.43
C GLY A 493 31.98 0.29 -4.69
N TYR A 494 31.85 0.40 -3.37
CA TYR A 494 31.30 -0.62 -2.49
C TYR A 494 29.87 -0.25 -2.06
N LYS A 495 28.97 -1.24 -1.96
CA LYS A 495 27.59 -1.00 -1.54
C LYS A 495 27.40 -1.36 -0.07
N TYR A 496 27.51 -0.37 0.81
CA TYR A 496 27.30 -0.54 2.25
C TYR A 496 25.91 -0.09 2.68
N LEU A 497 25.16 -0.96 3.37
CA LEU A 497 23.79 -0.69 3.87
C LEU A 497 22.85 -0.03 2.84
N GLY A 498 23.00 -0.41 1.56
CA GLY A 498 22.14 0.09 0.47
C GLY A 498 22.58 1.41 -0.17
N VAL A 499 23.70 2.00 0.26
CA VAL A 499 24.32 3.21 -0.29
C VAL A 499 25.64 2.83 -0.96
N TRP A 500 25.90 3.37 -2.15
CA TRP A 500 27.19 3.21 -2.81
C TRP A 500 28.19 4.23 -2.28
N GLU A 501 29.35 3.75 -1.82
CA GLU A 501 30.48 4.54 -1.36
C GLU A 501 31.75 4.17 -2.14
N ASP A 502 32.71 5.09 -2.26
CA ASP A 502 34.02 4.80 -2.86
C ASP A 502 35.00 4.14 -1.87
N LYS A 503 36.26 3.93 -2.28
CA LYS A 503 37.30 3.33 -1.43
C LYS A 503 37.63 4.13 -0.17
N ASN A 504 37.34 5.43 -0.16
CA ASN A 504 37.54 6.32 0.98
C ASN A 504 36.24 6.52 1.79
N SER A 505 35.19 5.74 1.51
CA SER A 505 33.85 5.87 2.09
C SER A 505 33.13 7.18 1.74
N PHE A 506 33.46 7.86 0.64
CA PHE A 506 32.63 8.96 0.13
C PHE A 506 31.36 8.42 -0.49
N ILE A 507 30.21 9.00 -0.13
CA ILE A 507 28.93 8.67 -0.73
C ILE A 507 28.90 9.15 -2.18
N LYS A 508 28.67 8.20 -3.10
CA LYS A 508 28.67 8.44 -4.54
C LYS A 508 27.43 9.21 -5.02
N SER A 509 27.58 10.13 -5.98
CA SER A 509 26.47 10.93 -6.53
C SER A 509 25.50 10.09 -7.38
N GLU A 510 25.97 8.98 -7.95
CA GLU A 510 25.20 8.01 -8.73
C GLU A 510 24.03 7.42 -7.93
N ASN A 511 24.12 7.41 -6.60
CA ASN A 511 22.99 7.03 -5.76
C ASN A 511 21.74 7.88 -6.07
N LYS A 512 21.90 9.20 -6.27
CA LYS A 512 20.78 10.11 -6.58
C LYS A 512 20.10 9.72 -7.89
N ILE A 513 20.91 9.44 -8.93
CA ILE A 513 20.43 9.04 -10.26
C ILE A 513 19.67 7.71 -10.17
N MET A 514 20.24 6.72 -9.48
CA MET A 514 19.61 5.41 -9.27
C MET A 514 18.25 5.55 -8.57
N ILE A 515 18.18 6.35 -7.51
CA ILE A 515 16.95 6.58 -6.75
C ILE A 515 15.89 7.25 -7.63
N ARG A 516 16.25 8.34 -8.33
CA ARG A 516 15.35 9.04 -9.25
C ARG A 516 14.80 8.08 -10.31
N ASN A 517 15.66 7.34 -11.00
CA ASN A 517 15.25 6.40 -12.06
C ASN A 517 14.31 5.32 -11.53
N LYS A 518 14.59 4.79 -10.32
CA LYS A 518 13.72 3.79 -9.68
C LYS A 518 12.35 4.34 -9.30
N ILE A 519 12.26 5.60 -8.86
CA ILE A 519 10.97 6.25 -8.60
C ILE A 519 10.20 6.42 -9.90
N MET A 520 10.85 6.92 -10.97
CA MET A 520 10.21 7.13 -12.27
C MET A 520 9.66 5.81 -12.86
N ASP A 521 10.47 4.75 -12.87
CA ASP A 521 10.06 3.42 -13.35
C ASP A 521 8.82 2.90 -12.61
N ARG A 522 8.81 3.03 -11.27
CA ARG A 522 7.66 2.63 -10.45
C ARG A 522 6.41 3.46 -10.74
N VAL A 523 6.54 4.77 -10.94
CA VAL A 523 5.40 5.64 -11.28
C VAL A 523 4.82 5.25 -12.64
N ILE A 524 5.67 5.00 -13.65
CA ILE A 524 5.24 4.57 -15.00
C ILE A 524 4.47 3.26 -14.91
N LYS A 525 5.07 2.23 -14.28
CA LYS A 525 4.45 0.92 -14.10
C LYS A 525 3.11 1.01 -13.37
N LEU A 526 3.03 1.82 -12.31
CA LEU A 526 1.79 2.04 -11.57
C LEU A 526 0.72 2.75 -12.41
N ALA A 527 1.10 3.76 -13.19
CA ALA A 527 0.19 4.48 -14.07
C ALA A 527 -0.42 3.60 -15.17
N ASP A 528 0.26 2.50 -15.55
CA ASP A 528 -0.22 1.52 -16.53
C ASP A 528 -1.17 0.45 -15.94
N THR A 529 -1.33 0.41 -14.62
CA THR A 529 -2.31 -0.47 -13.95
C THR A 529 -3.75 0.06 -14.11
N LYS A 530 -4.75 -0.79 -13.80
CA LYS A 530 -6.17 -0.37 -13.76
C LYS A 530 -6.63 -0.03 -12.34
N LEU A 531 -5.76 0.61 -11.55
CA LEU A 531 -6.16 1.12 -10.24
C LEU A 531 -7.14 2.29 -10.37
N SER A 532 -8.03 2.42 -9.39
CA SER A 532 -8.80 3.65 -9.19
C SER A 532 -7.88 4.79 -8.81
N ALA A 533 -8.31 6.04 -9.04
CA ALA A 533 -7.53 7.23 -8.72
C ALA A 533 -6.99 7.21 -7.27
N ARG A 534 -7.86 6.93 -6.29
CA ARG A 534 -7.46 6.84 -4.88
C ARG A 534 -6.37 5.81 -4.64
N ASN A 535 -6.47 4.65 -5.30
CA ASN A 535 -5.54 3.56 -5.10
C ASN A 535 -4.24 3.80 -5.86
N LEU A 536 -4.29 4.44 -7.03
CA LEU A 536 -3.11 4.83 -7.78
C LEU A 536 -2.26 5.82 -6.99
N PHE A 537 -2.83 6.92 -6.49
CA PHE A 537 -2.04 7.89 -5.72
C PHE A 537 -1.52 7.30 -4.41
N LYS A 538 -2.33 6.47 -3.74
CA LYS A 538 -1.86 5.70 -2.57
C LYS A 538 -0.70 4.78 -2.93
N ALA A 539 -0.77 4.10 -4.08
CA ALA A 539 0.30 3.23 -4.57
C ALA A 539 1.57 4.02 -4.90
N ILE A 540 1.46 5.18 -5.57
CA ILE A 540 2.60 6.05 -5.87
C ILE A 540 3.27 6.51 -4.56
N ASN A 541 2.48 6.95 -3.58
CA ASN A 541 2.99 7.38 -2.29
C ASN A 541 3.68 6.25 -1.51
N GLU A 542 3.05 5.07 -1.43
CA GLU A 542 3.53 3.93 -0.63
C GLU A 542 4.68 3.16 -1.29
N PHE A 543 4.77 3.13 -2.62
CA PHE A 543 5.69 2.26 -3.36
C PHE A 543 6.73 3.01 -4.20
N ALA A 544 6.34 4.09 -4.88
CA ALA A 544 7.26 4.87 -5.70
C ALA A 544 8.01 5.90 -4.85
N ILE A 545 7.30 6.90 -4.31
CA ILE A 545 7.87 8.01 -3.55
C ILE A 545 8.63 7.50 -2.32
N SER A 546 8.11 6.49 -1.63
CA SER A 546 8.75 5.92 -0.43
C SER A 546 10.17 5.36 -0.67
N THR A 547 10.58 5.15 -1.93
CA THR A 547 11.93 4.71 -2.31
C THR A 547 13.02 5.66 -1.81
N ILE A 548 12.74 6.97 -1.74
CA ILE A 548 13.73 7.97 -1.29
C ILE A 548 13.84 8.04 0.25
N ASN A 549 12.83 7.59 0.99
CA ASN A 549 12.69 7.81 2.44
C ASN A 549 13.94 7.38 3.24
N TYR A 550 14.54 6.24 2.89
CA TYR A 550 15.74 5.75 3.56
C TYR A 550 16.93 6.71 3.38
N TYR A 551 17.06 7.28 2.19
CA TYR A 551 18.21 8.08 1.78
C TYR A 551 18.16 9.54 2.24
N ILE A 552 16.96 10.07 2.51
CA ILE A 552 16.81 11.43 3.07
C ILE A 552 17.56 11.52 4.42
N GLY A 553 18.48 12.47 4.51
CA GLY A 553 19.38 12.71 5.63
C GLY A 553 20.72 11.97 5.55
N ILE A 554 20.80 10.87 4.78
CA ILE A 554 22.06 10.14 4.55
C ILE A 554 22.79 10.72 3.34
N ILE A 555 22.06 10.85 2.23
CA ILE A 555 22.56 11.43 0.98
C ILE A 555 22.14 12.89 0.95
N GLU A 556 23.09 13.77 0.64
CA GLU A 556 22.83 15.19 0.52
C GLU A 556 22.07 15.48 -0.77
N PHE A 557 20.80 15.86 -0.66
CA PHE A 557 20.00 16.30 -1.79
C PHE A 557 19.78 17.79 -1.72
N GLU A 558 20.10 18.49 -2.80
CA GLU A 558 19.73 19.90 -2.93
C GLU A 558 18.21 20.02 -3.05
N PRO A 559 17.57 21.05 -2.46
CA PRO A 559 16.13 21.25 -2.58
C PRO A 559 15.63 21.26 -4.03
N GLU A 560 16.44 21.78 -4.95
CA GLU A 560 16.12 21.81 -6.39
C GLU A 560 16.15 20.41 -7.03
N GLU A 561 17.04 19.52 -6.60
CA GLU A 561 17.06 18.12 -7.07
C GLU A 561 15.75 17.41 -6.69
N ILE A 562 15.26 17.61 -5.47
CA ILE A 562 14.01 17.01 -4.99
C ILE A 562 12.81 17.58 -5.76
N LYS A 563 12.78 18.90 -6.01
CA LYS A 563 11.75 19.54 -6.84
C LYS A 563 11.73 19.00 -8.26
N ASN A 564 12.89 18.72 -8.85
CA ASN A 564 13.00 18.14 -10.18
C ASN A 564 12.38 16.73 -10.24
N ILE A 565 12.62 15.88 -9.23
CA ILE A 565 11.97 14.55 -9.14
C ILE A 565 10.44 14.69 -9.12
N ASP A 566 9.91 15.62 -8.30
CA ASP A 566 8.48 15.87 -8.21
C ASP A 566 7.90 16.43 -9.54
N SER A 567 8.65 17.29 -10.24
CA SER A 567 8.31 17.78 -11.57
C SER A 567 8.21 16.65 -12.60
N ASP A 568 9.15 15.71 -12.58
CA ASP A 568 9.15 14.58 -13.51
C ASP A 568 7.99 13.59 -13.26
N ILE A 569 7.61 13.38 -11.99
CA ILE A 569 6.39 12.63 -11.67
C ILE A 569 5.17 13.30 -12.29
N ARG A 570 5.04 14.63 -12.16
CA ARG A 570 3.93 15.37 -12.77
C ARG A 570 3.92 15.24 -14.29
N LYS A 571 5.07 15.28 -14.97
CA LYS A 571 5.17 15.06 -16.42
C LYS A 571 4.59 13.69 -16.79
N ILE A 572 5.01 12.62 -16.12
CA ILE A 572 4.47 11.26 -16.34
C ILE A 572 2.95 11.23 -16.16
N LEU A 573 2.43 11.87 -15.10
CA LEU A 573 0.98 11.92 -14.85
C LEU A 573 0.22 12.69 -15.94
N VAL A 574 0.82 13.74 -16.52
CA VAL A 574 0.24 14.49 -17.65
C VAL A 574 0.26 13.64 -18.92
N ASP A 575 1.37 12.97 -19.22
CA ASP A 575 1.52 12.12 -20.42
C ASP A 575 0.53 10.96 -20.41
N LYS A 576 0.31 10.36 -19.23
CA LYS A 576 -0.69 9.30 -19.01
C LYS A 576 -2.12 9.82 -18.86
N LYS A 577 -2.33 11.14 -19.04
CA LYS A 577 -3.62 11.85 -18.94
C LYS A 577 -4.31 11.72 -17.57
N ILE A 578 -3.56 11.35 -16.53
CA ILE A 578 -4.01 11.23 -15.13
C ILE A 578 -4.15 12.63 -14.51
N SER A 579 -3.20 13.51 -14.81
CA SER A 579 -3.30 14.94 -14.60
C SER A 579 -3.56 15.63 -15.92
N ARG A 580 -4.27 16.76 -15.91
CA ARG A 580 -4.59 17.53 -17.12
C ARG A 580 -3.67 18.75 -17.20
N LYS A 581 -3.31 19.16 -18.41
CA LYS A 581 -2.67 20.46 -18.63
C LYS A 581 -3.59 21.57 -18.07
N ALA A 582 -3.00 22.55 -17.39
CA ALA A 582 -3.66 23.59 -16.60
C ALA A 582 -4.42 23.13 -15.33
N ALA A 583 -4.35 21.87 -14.90
CA ALA A 583 -4.90 21.50 -13.60
C ALA A 583 -4.13 22.19 -12.46
N ASN A 584 -4.82 22.50 -11.36
CA ASN A 584 -4.18 23.12 -10.20
C ASN A 584 -3.20 22.13 -9.54
N VAL A 585 -1.93 22.51 -9.51
CA VAL A 585 -0.84 21.70 -8.98
C VAL A 585 -0.97 21.53 -7.47
N ASP A 586 -1.30 22.59 -6.72
CA ASP A 586 -1.47 22.53 -5.26
C ASP A 586 -2.59 21.54 -4.88
N ARG A 587 -3.67 21.50 -5.66
CA ARG A 587 -4.80 20.57 -5.46
C ARG A 587 -4.41 19.10 -5.67
N LEU A 588 -3.42 18.82 -6.51
CA LEU A 588 -2.88 17.46 -6.70
C LEU A 588 -2.33 16.92 -5.37
N TYR A 589 -1.67 17.78 -4.60
CA TYR A 589 -0.97 17.43 -3.37
C TYR A 589 -1.83 17.51 -2.11
N LEU A 590 -2.94 18.26 -2.16
CA LEU A 590 -3.85 18.34 -1.02
C LEU A 590 -4.42 16.97 -0.63
N PRO A 591 -4.65 16.73 0.68
CA PRO A 591 -5.32 15.52 1.15
C PRO A 591 -6.68 15.33 0.48
N ARG A 592 -7.05 14.08 0.19
CA ARG A 592 -8.37 13.75 -0.40
C ARG A 592 -9.56 14.21 0.45
N LYS A 593 -9.39 14.25 1.77
CA LYS A 593 -10.40 14.76 2.72
C LYS A 593 -10.54 16.29 2.70
N GLN A 594 -9.64 16.99 2.01
CA GLN A 594 -9.60 18.44 1.86
C GLN A 594 -9.67 18.82 0.36
N LEU A 595 -10.55 18.14 -0.39
CA LEU A 595 -10.84 18.38 -1.81
C LEU A 595 -9.67 18.14 -2.79
N GLY A 596 -8.54 17.62 -2.30
CA GLY A 596 -7.36 17.29 -3.10
C GLY A 596 -7.34 15.89 -3.68
N ARG A 597 -6.27 15.56 -4.42
CA ARG A 597 -6.07 14.24 -5.05
C ARG A 597 -5.15 13.30 -4.26
N GLY A 598 -4.41 13.83 -3.28
CA GLY A 598 -3.65 13.06 -2.30
C GLY A 598 -2.35 12.45 -2.82
N LEU A 599 -1.73 13.01 -3.86
CA LEU A 599 -0.32 12.72 -4.16
C LEU A 599 0.55 13.37 -3.08
N PHE A 600 1.62 12.74 -2.62
CA PHE A 600 2.57 13.41 -1.75
C PHE A 600 3.50 14.31 -2.56
N ASN A 601 3.70 15.54 -2.08
CA ASN A 601 4.77 16.39 -2.57
C ASN A 601 6.09 15.89 -1.95
N ILE A 602 7.08 15.56 -2.78
CA ILE A 602 8.32 14.93 -2.30
C ILE A 602 9.15 15.90 -1.48
N GLU A 603 9.25 17.16 -1.90
CA GLU A 603 10.00 18.22 -1.20
C GLU A 603 9.48 18.41 0.23
N GLU A 604 8.18 18.62 0.38
CA GLU A 604 7.55 18.80 1.69
C GLU A 604 7.62 17.54 2.58
N ARG A 605 7.60 16.37 1.95
CA ARG A 605 7.81 15.10 2.64
C ARG A 605 9.25 14.97 3.13
N SER A 606 10.24 15.32 2.31
CA SER A 606 11.65 15.30 2.74
C SER A 606 11.91 16.28 3.88
N GLU A 607 11.32 17.47 3.83
CA GLU A 607 11.39 18.45 4.92
C GLU A 607 10.89 17.87 6.24
N THR A 608 9.70 17.28 6.23
CA THR A 608 9.12 16.65 7.43
C THR A 608 10.03 15.55 7.98
N MET A 609 10.66 14.77 7.09
CA MET A 609 11.58 13.71 7.47
C MET A 609 12.90 14.24 8.05
N LEU A 610 13.42 15.34 7.50
CA LEU A 610 14.64 15.99 8.00
C LEU A 610 14.39 16.66 9.35
N VAL A 611 13.25 17.33 9.56
CA VAL A 611 12.86 17.87 10.87
C VAL A 611 12.76 16.75 11.91
N SER A 612 12.08 15.65 11.56
CA SER A 612 11.98 14.48 12.46
C SER A 612 13.35 13.87 12.78
N LEU A 613 14.26 13.81 11.80
CA LEU A 613 15.59 13.28 12.00
C LEU A 613 16.46 14.23 12.84
N HIS A 614 16.37 15.53 12.61
CA HIS A 614 17.05 16.54 13.41
C HIS A 614 16.59 16.48 14.87
N GLU A 615 15.28 16.39 15.13
CA GLU A 615 14.71 16.20 16.47
C GLU A 615 15.23 14.92 17.14
N TYR A 616 15.25 13.81 16.40
CA TYR A 616 15.81 12.53 16.86
C TYR A 616 17.28 12.65 17.27
N LEU A 617 18.12 13.32 16.47
CA LEU A 617 19.54 13.51 16.76
C LEU A 617 19.76 14.49 17.92
N SER A 618 18.94 15.54 18.02
CA SER A 618 19.07 16.58 19.06
C SER A 618 18.68 16.10 20.46
N THR A 619 17.79 15.11 20.55
CA THR A 619 17.29 14.58 21.83
C THR A 619 18.19 13.49 22.41
N ARG A 620 19.19 13.02 21.65
CA ARG A 620 20.10 11.94 22.04
C ARG A 620 21.52 12.45 22.23
N SER A 621 21.95 12.54 23.48
CA SER A 621 23.29 13.03 23.83
C SER A 621 24.41 12.23 23.16
N ASP A 622 24.25 10.92 22.99
CA ASP A 622 25.22 10.05 22.34
C ASP A 622 25.34 10.23 20.82
N LEU A 623 24.38 10.96 20.20
CA LEU A 623 24.38 11.30 18.76
C LEU A 623 24.68 12.77 18.49
N THR A 624 24.96 13.58 19.53
CA THR A 624 25.39 14.99 19.39
C THR A 624 26.53 15.15 18.38
N PRO A 625 27.58 14.30 18.37
CA PRO A 625 28.69 14.45 17.41
C PRO A 625 28.26 14.26 15.94
N VAL A 626 27.20 13.48 15.69
CA VAL A 626 26.63 13.32 14.35
C VAL A 626 26.00 14.64 13.90
N LEU A 627 25.19 15.26 14.76
CA LEU A 627 24.54 16.52 14.43
C LEU A 627 25.55 17.66 14.27
N ASP A 628 26.59 17.71 15.09
CA ASP A 628 27.65 18.72 14.97
C ASP A 628 28.50 18.51 13.70
N SER A 629 28.64 17.26 13.25
CA SER A 629 29.24 16.96 11.95
C SER A 629 28.41 17.51 10.79
N GLU A 630 27.10 17.35 10.84
CA GLU A 630 26.19 17.92 9.83
C GLU A 630 26.21 19.46 9.84
N LYS A 631 26.31 20.11 11.01
CA LYS A 631 26.40 21.58 11.14
C LYS A 631 27.65 22.15 10.50
N GLU A 632 28.81 21.55 10.74
CA GLU A 632 30.08 22.02 10.14
C GLU A 632 30.09 21.88 8.62
N ASN A 633 29.48 20.81 8.10
CA ASN A 633 29.31 20.60 6.67
C ASN A 633 28.16 21.43 6.06
N VAL A 634 27.45 22.22 6.87
CA VAL A 634 26.33 23.09 6.47
C VAL A 634 25.27 22.33 5.65
N THR A 635 25.01 21.07 6.02
CA THR A 635 24.09 20.23 5.25
C THR A 635 22.64 20.71 5.39
N HIS A 636 21.78 20.25 4.48
CA HIS A 636 20.36 20.56 4.58
C HIS A 636 19.72 19.99 5.85
N LEU A 637 20.22 18.85 6.37
CA LEU A 637 19.79 18.30 7.66
C LEU A 637 20.10 19.25 8.82
N ALA A 638 21.28 19.87 8.84
CA ALA A 638 21.65 20.81 9.90
C ALA A 638 20.89 22.14 9.81
N THR A 639 20.65 22.62 8.59
CA THR A 639 19.99 23.91 8.34
C THR A 639 18.46 23.82 8.26
N ILE A 640 17.88 22.62 8.36
CA ILE A 640 16.45 22.39 8.08
C ILE A 640 15.53 23.29 8.90
N ASN A 641 15.80 23.50 10.19
CA ASN A 641 14.93 24.32 11.04
C ASN A 641 14.92 25.78 10.59
N GLN A 642 16.08 26.34 10.28
CA GLN A 642 16.21 27.71 9.75
C GLN A 642 15.56 27.82 8.38
N TYR A 643 15.77 26.82 7.52
CA TYR A 643 15.16 26.75 6.19
C TYR A 643 13.62 26.76 6.28
N ILE A 644 13.03 25.98 7.18
CA ILE A 644 11.58 25.93 7.39
C ILE A 644 11.06 27.25 7.97
N GLN A 645 11.76 27.83 8.94
CA GLN A 645 11.40 29.15 9.50
C GLN A 645 11.35 30.22 8.41
N GLN A 646 12.35 30.27 7.53
CA GLN A 646 12.36 31.20 6.40
C GLN A 646 11.27 30.88 5.36
N LYS A 647 11.10 29.61 4.98
CA LYS A 647 10.15 29.18 3.95
C LYS A 647 8.68 29.45 4.33
N TYR A 648 8.37 29.43 5.63
CA TYR A 648 7.02 29.62 6.16
C TYR A 648 6.85 30.92 6.96
N CYS A 649 7.86 31.80 6.97
CA CYS A 649 7.83 33.10 7.66
C CYS A 649 7.44 32.97 9.14
N LEU A 650 8.08 32.04 9.85
CA LEU A 650 7.80 31.76 11.26
C LEU A 650 8.70 32.60 12.16
N GLU A 651 8.25 32.81 13.40
CA GLU A 651 9.02 33.56 14.40
C GLU A 651 10.41 32.95 14.64
N PRO A 652 11.44 33.78 14.90
CA PRO A 652 12.78 33.29 15.20
C PRO A 652 12.76 32.28 16.35
N ASN A 653 13.46 31.16 16.18
CA ASN A 653 13.53 30.05 17.16
C ASN A 653 12.21 29.31 17.44
N ALA A 654 11.17 29.48 16.62
CA ALA A 654 9.97 28.67 16.72
C ALA A 654 10.31 27.17 16.56
N GLN A 655 10.03 26.37 17.60
CA GLN A 655 10.07 24.92 17.52
C GLN A 655 8.78 24.43 16.86
N ILE A 656 8.91 23.69 15.76
CA ILE A 656 7.77 23.22 14.98
C ILE A 656 7.77 21.71 15.01
N SER A 657 6.71 21.13 15.57
CA SER A 657 6.52 19.68 15.49
C SER A 657 6.27 19.26 14.03
N THR A 658 6.62 18.03 13.70
CA THR A 658 6.30 17.45 12.37
C THR A 658 4.82 17.53 12.03
N VAL A 659 3.94 17.44 13.04
CA VAL A 659 2.49 17.54 12.87
C VAL A 659 2.08 18.96 12.46
N ASP A 660 2.68 19.98 13.09
CA ASP A 660 2.38 21.38 12.80
C ASP A 660 2.96 21.81 11.44
N LEU A 661 4.13 21.29 11.06
CA LEU A 661 4.67 21.50 9.72
C LEU A 661 3.73 20.98 8.62
N ILE A 662 3.15 19.78 8.80
CA ILE A 662 2.19 19.21 7.83
C ILE A 662 0.93 20.08 7.72
N LYS A 663 0.47 20.69 8.83
CA LYS A 663 -0.67 21.63 8.82
C LYS A 663 -0.30 22.91 8.06
N LEU A 664 0.83 23.54 8.38
CA LEU A 664 1.33 24.75 7.70
C LEU A 664 1.50 24.53 6.19
N GLN A 665 2.04 23.38 5.81
CA GLN A 665 2.15 22.93 4.42
C GLN A 665 0.79 22.83 3.72
N SER A 666 -0.22 22.31 4.40
CA SER A 666 -1.58 22.19 3.87
C SER A 666 -2.26 23.56 3.75
N GLU A 667 -2.12 24.41 4.76
CA GLU A 667 -2.66 25.78 4.80
C GLU A 667 -2.05 26.65 3.71
N LYS A 668 -0.72 26.62 3.55
CA LYS A 668 -0.01 27.35 2.47
C LYS A 668 -0.55 26.99 1.09
N ARG A 669 -0.84 25.71 0.83
CA ARG A 669 -1.45 25.27 -0.44
C ARG A 669 -2.88 25.78 -0.59
N ILE A 670 -3.68 25.70 0.45
CA ILE A 670 -5.06 26.22 0.43
C ILE A 670 -5.05 27.72 0.13
N ASN A 671 -4.14 28.48 0.74
CA ASN A 671 -4.01 29.92 0.51
C ASN A 671 -3.61 30.22 -0.95
N LYS A 672 -2.62 29.52 -1.50
CA LYS A 672 -2.27 29.60 -2.94
C LYS A 672 -3.42 29.26 -3.88
N ILE A 673 -4.30 28.35 -3.47
CA ILE A 673 -5.50 28.00 -4.25
C ILE A 673 -6.53 29.13 -4.18
N LYS A 674 -6.74 29.71 -2.99
CA LYS A 674 -7.67 30.83 -2.76
C LYS A 674 -7.27 32.11 -3.51
N GLU A 675 -5.96 32.36 -3.65
CA GLU A 675 -5.44 33.48 -4.47
C GLU A 675 -5.85 33.40 -5.94
N LYS A 676 -6.17 32.20 -6.45
CA LYS A 676 -6.61 31.99 -7.84
C LYS A 676 -8.14 32.15 -7.93
N THR A 677 -8.59 33.26 -8.50
CA THR A 677 -10.02 33.67 -8.63
C THR A 677 -10.99 32.53 -8.96
N LEU A 678 -10.70 31.69 -9.97
CA LEU A 678 -11.60 30.60 -10.37
C LEU A 678 -11.50 29.36 -9.46
N HIS A 679 -10.32 29.08 -8.91
CA HIS A 679 -10.10 27.87 -8.11
C HIS A 679 -10.58 28.07 -6.66
N GLY A 680 -10.39 29.29 -6.12
CA GLY A 680 -10.78 29.68 -4.77
C GLY A 680 -12.25 29.45 -4.45
N VAL A 681 -13.14 29.59 -5.44
CA VAL A 681 -14.60 29.41 -5.30
C VAL A 681 -14.97 28.06 -4.65
N LEU A 682 -14.24 26.98 -4.97
CA LEU A 682 -14.50 25.66 -4.39
C LEU A 682 -14.08 25.56 -2.91
N PHE A 683 -13.09 26.36 -2.49
CA PHE A 683 -12.40 26.29 -1.19
C PHE A 683 -12.84 27.36 -0.18
N GLU A 684 -13.50 28.42 -0.64
CA GLU A 684 -14.17 29.40 0.21
C GLU A 684 -15.26 28.73 1.07
N ASN A 685 -15.23 28.91 2.39
CA ASN A 685 -16.23 28.36 3.32
C ASN A 685 -16.31 29.23 4.59
N GLU A 686 -16.42 30.54 4.43
CA GLU A 686 -16.34 31.52 5.52
C GLU A 686 -17.46 31.32 6.57
N GLU A 687 -18.68 31.00 6.13
CA GLU A 687 -19.81 30.73 7.03
C GLU A 687 -19.82 29.30 7.62
N GLU A 688 -18.79 28.49 7.36
CA GLU A 688 -18.67 27.11 7.86
C GLU A 688 -19.83 26.15 7.48
N VAL A 689 -20.69 26.54 6.53
CA VAL A 689 -21.88 25.78 6.13
C VAL A 689 -21.54 24.44 5.48
N ILE A 690 -20.44 24.39 4.73
CA ILE A 690 -20.06 23.22 3.93
C ILE A 690 -19.34 22.20 4.81
N ASP A 691 -19.76 20.94 4.70
CA ASP A 691 -19.01 19.80 5.22
C ASP A 691 -18.01 19.32 4.16
N ILE A 692 -16.75 19.71 4.31
CA ILE A 692 -15.67 19.32 3.40
C ILE A 692 -15.45 17.80 3.41
N ALA A 693 -15.55 17.16 4.57
CA ALA A 693 -15.38 15.71 4.68
C ALA A 693 -16.53 14.98 3.98
N GLY A 694 -17.77 15.43 4.18
CA GLY A 694 -18.95 14.96 3.45
C GLY A 694 -18.83 15.16 1.95
N SER A 695 -18.33 16.32 1.51
CA SER A 695 -18.20 16.71 0.09
C SER A 695 -17.11 15.94 -0.68
N THR A 696 -16.24 15.22 0.03
CA THR A 696 -15.09 14.49 -0.52
C THR A 696 -15.26 12.97 -0.49
N ILE A 697 -16.48 12.47 -0.19
CA ILE A 697 -16.73 11.03 -0.12
C ILE A 697 -16.47 10.36 -1.48
N TRP A 698 -16.76 11.03 -2.61
CA TRP A 698 -16.40 10.53 -3.94
C TRP A 698 -14.89 10.42 -4.18
N LEU A 699 -14.06 11.32 -3.64
CA LEU A 699 -12.59 11.24 -3.72
C LEU A 699 -12.03 10.15 -2.80
N THR A 700 -12.62 9.95 -1.64
CA THR A 700 -12.08 9.03 -0.61
C THR A 700 -12.60 7.60 -0.76
N LYS A 701 -13.83 7.41 -1.25
CA LYS A 701 -14.52 6.11 -1.36
C LYS A 701 -14.94 5.76 -2.78
N GLY A 702 -14.86 6.67 -3.73
CA GLY A 702 -15.19 6.41 -5.13
C GLY A 702 -14.27 5.37 -5.78
N MET A 703 -14.82 4.65 -6.75
CA MET A 703 -14.11 3.69 -7.61
C MET A 703 -14.06 4.26 -9.03
N ILE A 704 -13.28 5.32 -9.20
CA ILE A 704 -13.23 6.17 -10.39
C ILE A 704 -11.84 6.03 -11.02
N SER A 705 -11.76 6.07 -12.36
CA SER A 705 -10.46 6.01 -13.04
C SER A 705 -9.62 7.27 -12.72
N PRO A 706 -8.28 7.19 -12.69
CA PRO A 706 -7.42 8.35 -12.50
C PRO A 706 -7.65 9.48 -13.51
N GLN A 707 -7.92 9.12 -14.77
CA GLN A 707 -8.17 10.06 -15.87
C GLN A 707 -9.53 10.76 -15.74
N GLU A 708 -10.55 10.03 -15.29
CA GLU A 708 -11.87 10.57 -15.04
C GLU A 708 -11.86 11.48 -13.82
N GLU A 709 -11.27 11.06 -12.70
CA GLU A 709 -11.13 11.93 -11.52
C GLU A 709 -10.41 13.23 -11.88
N GLY A 710 -9.29 13.16 -12.63
CA GLY A 710 -8.56 14.34 -13.07
C GLY A 710 -9.39 15.28 -13.97
N MET A 711 -10.36 14.74 -14.71
CA MET A 711 -11.29 15.54 -15.50
C MET A 711 -12.34 16.21 -14.62
N LEU A 712 -12.94 15.46 -13.68
CA LEU A 712 -13.95 15.99 -12.76
C LEU A 712 -13.37 17.08 -11.86
N THR A 713 -12.15 16.92 -11.35
CA THR A 713 -11.47 17.97 -10.57
C THR A 713 -11.25 19.23 -11.41
N LYS A 714 -10.88 19.10 -12.69
CA LYS A 714 -10.72 20.27 -13.59
C LYS A 714 -12.03 21.03 -13.79
N VAL A 715 -13.16 20.33 -13.86
CA VAL A 715 -14.50 20.97 -13.92
C VAL A 715 -14.79 21.73 -12.62
N GLN A 716 -14.52 21.13 -11.46
CA GLN A 716 -14.71 21.79 -10.16
C GLN A 716 -13.78 23.00 -9.97
N ASP A 717 -12.57 22.96 -10.56
CA ASP A 717 -11.61 24.08 -10.57
C ASP A 717 -12.07 25.25 -11.46
N ARG A 718 -13.20 25.10 -12.17
CA ARG A 718 -13.76 26.08 -13.13
C ARG A 718 -12.80 26.45 -14.26
N ASN A 719 -11.76 25.64 -14.46
CA ASN A 719 -10.63 25.95 -15.33
C ASN A 719 -10.79 25.37 -16.74
N LEU A 720 -11.83 25.81 -17.46
CA LEU A 720 -12.22 25.30 -18.79
C LEU A 720 -12.41 26.37 -19.86
N PHE A 721 -13.05 27.50 -19.52
CA PHE A 721 -13.35 28.57 -20.47
C PHE A 721 -12.44 29.77 -20.21
N PHE A 722 -11.47 29.99 -21.10
CA PHE A 722 -10.47 31.06 -20.98
C PHE A 722 -10.79 32.29 -21.86
N ALA A 723 -11.57 32.10 -22.91
CA ALA A 723 -11.98 33.17 -23.80
C ALA A 723 -13.18 33.95 -23.21
N ASN A 724 -13.19 35.28 -23.37
CA ASN A 724 -14.31 36.16 -22.97
C ASN A 724 -15.50 36.04 -23.94
N GLN A 725 -15.97 34.82 -24.19
CA GLN A 725 -17.10 34.54 -25.07
C GLN A 725 -18.43 34.63 -24.32
N GLN A 726 -19.48 35.10 -25.00
CA GLN A 726 -20.85 34.99 -24.49
C GLN A 726 -21.34 33.53 -24.56
N CYS A 727 -22.31 33.17 -23.73
CA CYS A 727 -22.90 31.85 -23.76
C CYS A 727 -23.63 31.59 -25.10
N ASN A 728 -23.18 30.58 -25.85
CA ASN A 728 -23.76 30.17 -27.14
C ASN A 728 -25.25 29.80 -27.06
N HIS A 729 -25.76 29.50 -25.86
CA HIS A 729 -27.16 29.13 -25.66
C HIS A 729 -28.03 30.35 -25.39
N CYS A 730 -27.72 31.12 -24.34
CA CYS A 730 -28.60 32.20 -23.91
C CYS A 730 -28.23 33.57 -24.47
N GLY A 731 -26.98 33.80 -24.88
CA GLY A 731 -26.44 35.11 -25.29
C GLY A 731 -26.38 36.17 -24.18
N LYS A 732 -26.90 35.89 -22.97
CA LYS A 732 -27.13 36.91 -21.92
C LYS A 732 -25.98 37.06 -20.93
N ALA A 733 -25.11 36.06 -20.81
CA ALA A 733 -24.03 36.05 -19.82
C ALA A 733 -22.74 35.50 -20.41
N LYS A 734 -21.61 35.82 -19.78
CA LYS A 734 -20.31 35.22 -20.11
C LYS A 734 -20.36 33.70 -19.96
N LYS A 735 -19.73 32.99 -20.88
CA LYS A 735 -19.62 31.53 -20.86
C LYS A 735 -18.71 31.11 -19.71
N SER A 736 -19.30 30.50 -18.68
CA SER A 736 -18.57 29.97 -17.53
C SER A 736 -19.16 28.65 -17.06
N VAL A 737 -18.36 27.87 -16.31
CA VAL A 737 -18.79 26.61 -15.71
C VAL A 737 -20.02 26.81 -14.82
N ASP A 738 -20.00 27.80 -13.92
CA ASP A 738 -21.14 28.09 -13.03
C ASP A 738 -22.39 28.52 -13.81
N HIS A 739 -22.22 29.29 -14.89
CA HIS A 739 -23.34 29.71 -15.73
C HIS A 739 -24.01 28.52 -16.41
N LEU A 740 -23.23 27.66 -17.08
CA LEU A 740 -23.76 26.48 -17.75
C LEU A 740 -24.33 25.47 -16.76
N ALA A 741 -23.71 25.31 -15.59
CA ALA A 741 -24.15 24.34 -14.60
C ALA A 741 -25.51 24.70 -13.97
N THR A 742 -25.77 25.99 -13.67
CA THR A 742 -26.93 26.39 -12.85
C THR A 742 -27.65 27.69 -13.24
N LYS A 743 -27.15 28.48 -14.20
CA LYS A 743 -27.74 29.81 -14.52
C LYS A 743 -28.27 29.94 -15.95
N CYS A 744 -27.88 29.07 -16.88
CA CYS A 744 -28.28 29.16 -18.28
C CYS A 744 -29.72 28.66 -18.49
N GLY A 745 -30.69 29.57 -18.58
CA GLY A 745 -32.12 29.23 -18.67
C GLY A 745 -32.54 28.32 -19.85
N ARG A 746 -31.74 28.23 -20.92
CA ARG A 746 -32.03 27.32 -22.06
C ARG A 746 -31.60 25.87 -21.83
N ILE A 747 -30.63 25.62 -20.95
CA ILE A 747 -30.07 24.29 -20.66
C ILE A 747 -30.46 23.81 -19.26
N LEU A 748 -30.79 24.75 -18.38
CA LEU A 748 -30.98 24.47 -16.96
C LEU A 748 -32.00 23.36 -16.72
N ASP A 749 -33.15 23.40 -17.38
CA ASP A 749 -34.20 22.40 -17.19
C ASP A 749 -33.78 20.99 -17.58
N THR A 750 -33.10 20.83 -18.73
CA THR A 750 -32.65 19.52 -19.21
C THR A 750 -31.52 18.98 -18.34
N ASP A 751 -30.51 19.79 -18.03
CA ASP A 751 -29.35 19.33 -17.25
C ASP A 751 -29.62 19.17 -15.75
N TYR A 752 -30.45 20.04 -15.17
CA TYR A 752 -30.96 19.86 -13.82
C TYR A 752 -31.70 18.53 -13.71
N LYS A 753 -32.68 18.26 -14.60
CA LYS A 753 -33.43 17.00 -14.61
C LYS A 753 -32.53 15.78 -14.75
N ARG A 754 -31.50 15.84 -15.59
CA ARG A 754 -30.52 14.74 -15.76
C ARG A 754 -29.79 14.41 -14.46
N ARG A 755 -29.29 15.41 -13.72
CA ARG A 755 -28.59 15.21 -12.44
C ARG A 755 -29.54 14.73 -11.35
N HIS A 756 -30.68 15.39 -11.23
CA HIS A 756 -31.75 15.05 -10.31
C HIS A 756 -32.19 13.59 -10.43
N ASN A 757 -32.54 13.16 -11.65
CA ASN A 757 -33.05 11.82 -11.91
C ASN A 757 -32.01 10.73 -11.62
N GLU A 758 -30.72 11.03 -11.76
CA GLU A 758 -29.65 10.10 -11.39
C GLU A 758 -29.57 9.87 -9.88
N ILE A 759 -29.75 10.91 -9.07
CA ILE A 759 -29.78 10.81 -7.60
C ILE A 759 -31.01 10.00 -7.17
N VAL A 760 -32.20 10.34 -7.68
CA VAL A 760 -33.45 9.60 -7.42
C VAL A 760 -33.29 8.13 -7.82
N ARG A 761 -32.70 7.84 -8.99
CA ARG A 761 -32.44 6.48 -9.45
C ARG A 761 -31.53 5.70 -8.51
N CYS A 762 -30.49 6.33 -7.94
CA CYS A 762 -29.60 5.68 -6.98
C CYS A 762 -30.32 5.34 -5.67
N LEU A 763 -31.08 6.29 -5.12
CA LEU A 763 -31.85 6.09 -3.89
C LEU A 763 -32.95 5.04 -4.07
N HIS A 764 -33.70 5.12 -5.17
CA HIS A 764 -34.75 4.15 -5.51
C HIS A 764 -34.17 2.72 -5.64
N PHE A 765 -33.04 2.55 -6.35
CA PHE A 765 -32.37 1.24 -6.43
C PHE A 765 -31.89 0.72 -5.08
N MET A 766 -31.36 1.59 -4.23
CA MET A 766 -30.92 1.23 -2.88
C MET A 766 -32.11 0.71 -2.05
N PHE A 767 -33.23 1.44 -2.03
CA PHE A 767 -34.42 1.03 -1.29
C PHE A 767 -35.01 -0.28 -1.81
N THR A 768 -35.11 -0.45 -3.13
CA THR A 768 -35.65 -1.69 -3.70
C THR A 768 -34.78 -2.90 -3.38
N LYS A 769 -33.45 -2.74 -3.30
CA LYS A 769 -32.56 -3.80 -2.79
C LYS A 769 -32.76 -4.08 -1.31
N ARG A 770 -32.82 -3.02 -0.48
CA ARG A 770 -32.98 -3.15 0.98
C ARG A 770 -34.23 -3.94 1.36
N TYR A 771 -35.33 -3.71 0.65
CA TYR A 771 -36.62 -4.35 0.92
C TYR A 771 -36.89 -5.59 0.06
N GLY A 772 -35.90 -6.09 -0.70
CA GLY A 772 -36.05 -7.30 -1.51
C GLY A 772 -37.01 -7.18 -2.70
N LEU A 773 -37.30 -5.95 -3.16
CA LEU A 773 -38.18 -5.70 -4.31
C LEU A 773 -37.47 -5.90 -5.66
N SER A 774 -36.15 -5.77 -5.70
CA SER A 774 -35.36 -5.92 -6.92
C SER A 774 -34.67 -7.29 -6.99
N ARG A 775 -34.93 -8.05 -8.06
CA ARG A 775 -34.14 -9.24 -8.43
C ARG A 775 -32.77 -8.89 -9.03
N ARG A 776 -32.51 -7.59 -9.31
CA ARG A 776 -31.28 -7.14 -9.97
C ARG A 776 -30.19 -6.77 -8.96
N ASN A 777 -29.00 -7.28 -9.21
CA ASN A 777 -27.83 -6.99 -8.39
C ASN A 777 -27.04 -5.75 -8.82
N LYS A 778 -27.35 -5.13 -9.97
CA LYS A 778 -26.58 -4.00 -10.53
C LYS A 778 -27.49 -2.84 -10.92
N LEU A 779 -27.00 -1.61 -10.70
CA LEU A 779 -27.69 -0.37 -11.08
C LEU A 779 -27.70 -0.13 -12.60
N LYS A 780 -26.79 -0.76 -13.34
CA LYS A 780 -26.70 -0.62 -14.80
C LYS A 780 -28.01 -1.06 -15.45
N ASN A 781 -28.61 -0.19 -16.27
CA ASN A 781 -29.91 -0.36 -16.94
C ASN A 781 -31.11 -0.47 -15.99
N TYR A 782 -30.96 -0.05 -14.73
CA TYR A 782 -32.08 0.08 -13.81
C TYR A 782 -32.99 1.23 -14.24
N LYS A 783 -34.30 0.99 -14.25
CA LYS A 783 -35.33 1.99 -14.49
C LYS A 783 -36.09 2.22 -13.20
N VAL A 784 -36.39 3.48 -12.91
CA VAL A 784 -37.24 3.85 -11.78
C VAL A 784 -38.67 3.47 -12.14
N GLU A 785 -39.36 2.83 -11.22
CA GLU A 785 -40.76 2.44 -11.35
C GLU A 785 -41.58 3.33 -10.42
N ASN A 786 -42.75 3.78 -10.88
CA ASN A 786 -43.52 4.79 -10.16
C ASN A 786 -44.14 4.24 -8.87
N VAL A 787 -44.48 2.95 -8.84
CA VAL A 787 -45.03 2.28 -7.64
C VAL A 787 -44.42 0.88 -7.52
N LEU A 788 -43.85 0.58 -6.36
CA LEU A 788 -43.41 -0.76 -5.98
C LEU A 788 -43.92 -1.08 -4.59
N SER A 789 -44.45 -2.28 -4.38
CA SER A 789 -44.94 -2.69 -3.06
C SER A 789 -44.70 -4.17 -2.83
N ASN A 790 -44.47 -4.53 -1.57
CA ASN A 790 -44.64 -5.89 -1.06
C ASN A 790 -45.38 -5.83 0.29
N GLU A 791 -45.38 -6.93 1.04
CA GLU A 791 -46.00 -6.99 2.38
C GLU A 791 -45.35 -6.03 3.38
N ARG A 792 -44.06 -5.71 3.19
CA ARG A 792 -43.27 -4.90 4.13
C ARG A 792 -43.22 -3.42 3.77
N VAL A 793 -43.13 -3.07 2.48
CA VAL A 793 -42.88 -1.70 2.06
C VAL A 793 -43.77 -1.30 0.88
N LEU A 794 -44.10 -0.01 0.80
CA LEU A 794 -44.62 0.67 -0.38
C LEU A 794 -43.66 1.80 -0.77
N ILE A 795 -43.19 1.82 -2.00
CA ILE A 795 -42.35 2.86 -2.58
C ILE A 795 -43.14 3.53 -3.70
N LYS A 796 -43.31 4.85 -3.64
CA LYS A 796 -43.81 5.67 -4.74
C LYS A 796 -42.71 6.61 -5.22
N SER A 797 -42.57 6.80 -6.53
CA SER A 797 -41.61 7.71 -7.14
C SER A 797 -42.30 8.65 -8.12
N ASP A 798 -42.06 9.95 -7.99
CA ASP A 798 -42.60 11.00 -8.87
C ASP A 798 -44.13 10.87 -9.13
N LEU A 799 -44.89 10.56 -8.08
CA LEU A 799 -46.36 10.47 -8.14
C LEU A 799 -47.03 11.36 -7.08
N PRO A 800 -48.12 12.05 -7.44
CA PRO A 800 -48.96 12.74 -6.45
C PRO A 800 -49.51 11.75 -5.44
N ILE A 801 -49.43 12.10 -4.16
CA ILE A 801 -50.00 11.31 -3.07
C ILE A 801 -51.41 11.82 -2.82
N GLN A 802 -52.38 10.93 -3.03
CA GLN A 802 -53.78 11.20 -2.75
C GLN A 802 -53.99 11.34 -1.23
N THR A 803 -54.70 12.40 -0.89
CA THR A 803 -54.98 12.92 0.45
C THR A 803 -56.44 13.35 0.50
N GLN A 804 -57.02 13.40 1.70
CA GLN A 804 -58.39 13.87 1.93
C GLN A 804 -58.49 15.38 1.77
N LEU A 805 -57.43 16.11 2.15
CA LEU A 805 -57.32 17.54 1.94
C LEU A 805 -56.65 17.86 0.60
N ARG A 806 -57.04 18.97 -0.03
CA ARG A 806 -56.35 19.47 -1.23
C ARG A 806 -55.04 20.13 -0.81
N ILE A 807 -53.92 19.41 -0.94
CA ILE A 807 -52.57 19.94 -0.68
C ILE A 807 -51.88 20.34 -1.99
N GLU A 808 -51.29 21.54 -2.03
CA GLU A 808 -50.51 22.03 -3.17
C GLU A 808 -49.23 21.21 -3.42
N ASN A 809 -48.42 21.01 -2.38
CA ASN A 809 -47.20 20.19 -2.44
C ASN A 809 -47.53 18.74 -2.06
N ASN A 810 -47.99 17.93 -3.02
CA ASN A 810 -48.36 16.52 -2.78
C ASN A 810 -47.53 15.48 -3.56
N LYS A 811 -46.53 15.92 -4.34
CA LYS A 811 -45.72 15.07 -5.22
C LYS A 811 -44.25 15.06 -4.76
N PRO A 812 -43.85 14.25 -3.76
CA PRO A 812 -42.45 14.08 -3.40
C PRO A 812 -41.70 13.24 -4.45
N ASP A 813 -40.37 13.42 -4.54
CA ASP A 813 -39.55 12.64 -5.47
C ASP A 813 -39.59 11.14 -5.15
N LEU A 814 -39.51 10.79 -3.86
CA LEU A 814 -39.74 9.44 -3.35
C LEU A 814 -40.56 9.45 -2.06
N MET A 815 -41.47 8.50 -1.94
CA MET A 815 -42.13 8.12 -0.68
C MET A 815 -41.80 6.66 -0.38
N VAL A 816 -41.29 6.36 0.80
CA VAL A 816 -41.01 5.00 1.26
C VAL A 816 -41.78 4.75 2.55
N PHE A 817 -42.80 3.90 2.49
CA PHE A 817 -43.60 3.51 3.65
C PHE A 817 -43.23 2.10 4.09
N ASP A 818 -42.52 1.97 5.21
CA ASP A 818 -42.32 0.68 5.90
C ASP A 818 -43.56 0.39 6.75
N LYS A 819 -44.39 -0.53 6.25
CA LYS A 819 -45.68 -0.92 6.83
C LYS A 819 -45.51 -1.60 8.19
N LYS A 820 -44.39 -2.30 8.39
CA LYS A 820 -44.11 -3.01 9.65
C LYS A 820 -43.65 -2.04 10.74
N LYS A 821 -42.80 -1.08 10.38
CA LYS A 821 -42.32 -0.05 11.32
C LYS A 821 -43.32 1.09 11.52
N LYS A 822 -44.36 1.18 10.69
CA LYS A 822 -45.27 2.32 10.59
C LYS A 822 -44.50 3.63 10.43
N GLU A 823 -43.60 3.67 9.45
CA GLU A 823 -42.75 4.83 9.17
C GLU A 823 -42.79 5.19 7.68
N ILE A 824 -43.11 6.45 7.37
CA ILE A 824 -43.11 7.01 6.01
C ILE A 824 -41.95 7.98 5.89
N ILE A 825 -41.11 7.79 4.89
CA ILE A 825 -40.02 8.69 4.54
C ILE A 825 -40.38 9.41 3.24
N LEU A 826 -40.45 10.74 3.28
CA LEU A 826 -40.59 11.60 2.11
C LEU A 826 -39.22 12.15 1.75
N VAL A 827 -38.74 11.84 0.55
CA VAL A 827 -37.42 12.30 0.06
C VAL A 827 -37.64 13.33 -1.03
N GLU A 828 -36.91 14.44 -0.92
CA GLU A 828 -36.88 15.51 -1.89
C GLU A 828 -35.43 15.81 -2.29
N VAL A 829 -35.11 15.67 -3.58
CA VAL A 829 -33.77 15.80 -4.13
C VAL A 829 -33.55 17.21 -4.68
N GLY A 830 -32.37 17.79 -4.45
CA GLY A 830 -31.99 19.10 -5.01
C GLY A 830 -30.56 19.15 -5.52
N VAL A 831 -30.36 19.72 -6.71
CA VAL A 831 -29.02 20.02 -7.25
C VAL A 831 -28.88 21.51 -7.47
N THR A 832 -27.98 22.16 -6.75
CA THR A 832 -27.93 23.64 -6.70
C THR A 832 -26.51 24.17 -6.90
N ASN A 833 -26.30 25.47 -6.69
CA ASN A 833 -24.98 26.08 -6.56
C ASN A 833 -24.65 26.34 -5.09
N LYS A 834 -23.39 26.64 -4.82
CA LYS A 834 -22.85 26.87 -3.49
C LYS A 834 -23.62 27.95 -2.72
N ASP A 835 -23.87 29.10 -3.34
CA ASP A 835 -24.53 30.26 -2.74
C ASP A 835 -25.95 29.95 -2.25
N ARG A 836 -26.64 29.01 -2.92
CA ARG A 836 -28.01 28.61 -2.59
C ARG A 836 -28.10 27.30 -1.82
N LEU A 837 -26.99 26.70 -1.40
CA LEU A 837 -26.97 25.36 -0.82
C LEU A 837 -27.83 25.27 0.45
N LYS A 838 -27.55 26.14 1.43
CA LYS A 838 -28.26 26.18 2.73
C LYS A 838 -29.75 26.52 2.58
N THR A 839 -30.06 27.51 1.75
CA THR A 839 -31.45 27.93 1.50
C THR A 839 -32.23 26.83 0.79
N THR A 840 -31.65 26.20 -0.25
CA THR A 840 -32.28 25.08 -0.96
C THR A 840 -32.55 23.90 -0.04
N GLU A 841 -31.59 23.53 0.81
CA GLU A 841 -31.75 22.44 1.77
C GLU A 841 -32.85 22.74 2.78
N THR A 842 -32.89 23.96 3.34
CA THR A 842 -33.91 24.37 4.31
C THR A 842 -35.31 24.40 3.70
N THR A 843 -35.46 24.96 2.50
CA THR A 843 -36.74 24.99 1.78
C THR A 843 -37.25 23.59 1.48
N LYS A 844 -36.37 22.68 1.01
CA LYS A 844 -36.76 21.29 0.72
C LYS A 844 -37.08 20.49 1.97
N ALA A 845 -36.42 20.77 3.11
CA ALA A 845 -36.72 20.12 4.38
C ALA A 845 -38.16 20.36 4.88
N ARG A 846 -38.74 21.53 4.54
CA ARG A 846 -40.06 21.97 4.99
C ARG A 846 -41.17 21.84 3.93
N LYS A 847 -40.82 21.46 2.70
CA LYS A 847 -41.71 21.50 1.52
C LYS A 847 -43.00 20.69 1.71
N TYR A 848 -42.95 19.60 2.50
CA TYR A 848 -44.05 18.65 2.66
C TYR A 848 -44.56 18.59 4.10
N GLU A 849 -44.42 19.65 4.91
CA GLU A 849 -44.91 19.66 6.31
C GLU A 849 -46.40 19.35 6.44
N ILE A 850 -47.24 20.00 5.62
CA ILE A 850 -48.69 19.77 5.62
C ILE A 850 -49.01 18.32 5.19
N LEU A 851 -48.37 17.85 4.11
CA LEU A 851 -48.51 16.48 3.63
C LEU A 851 -48.07 15.44 4.66
N ALA A 852 -46.97 15.71 5.37
CA ALA A 852 -46.45 14.80 6.39
C ALA A 852 -47.44 14.64 7.55
N ASN A 853 -48.07 15.73 8.00
CA ASN A 853 -49.08 15.69 9.05
C ASN A 853 -50.30 14.87 8.63
N GLU A 854 -50.79 15.08 7.41
CA GLU A 854 -51.94 14.34 6.91
C GLU A 854 -51.62 12.85 6.73
N LEU A 855 -50.45 12.51 6.18
CA LEU A 855 -50.02 11.11 6.05
C LEU A 855 -49.83 10.43 7.40
N ALA A 856 -49.39 11.17 8.42
CA ALA A 856 -49.26 10.63 9.78
C ALA A 856 -50.62 10.21 10.33
N ILE A 857 -51.65 11.02 10.11
CA ILE A 857 -53.04 10.74 10.51
C ILE A 857 -53.60 9.59 9.68
N MET A 858 -53.51 9.66 8.34
CA MET A 858 -54.10 8.67 7.43
C MET A 858 -53.56 7.25 7.64
N TYR A 859 -52.25 7.11 7.89
CA TYR A 859 -51.59 5.81 7.98
C TYR A 859 -51.25 5.41 9.42
N GLY A 860 -51.53 6.26 10.42
CA GLY A 860 -51.12 6.04 11.80
C GLY A 860 -49.60 5.79 11.92
N ALA A 861 -48.81 6.53 11.14
CA ALA A 861 -47.39 6.28 10.91
C ALA A 861 -46.55 7.51 11.21
N LYS A 862 -45.31 7.32 11.68
CA LYS A 862 -44.35 8.40 11.82
C LYS A 862 -43.90 8.86 10.43
N VAL A 863 -44.04 10.15 10.12
CA VAL A 863 -43.60 10.69 8.82
C VAL A 863 -42.34 11.54 8.99
N VAL A 864 -41.34 11.29 8.16
CA VAL A 864 -40.05 11.97 8.20
C VAL A 864 -39.74 12.54 6.82
N GLN A 865 -39.42 13.83 6.77
CA GLN A 865 -39.01 14.53 5.56
C GLN A 865 -37.49 14.59 5.50
N ILE A 866 -36.91 14.18 4.37
CA ILE A 866 -35.45 14.13 4.20
C ILE A 866 -35.05 14.83 2.90
N PRO A 867 -34.44 16.03 2.97
CA PRO A 867 -33.86 16.68 1.81
C PRO A 867 -32.53 16.01 1.45
N VAL A 868 -32.33 15.69 0.17
CA VAL A 868 -31.05 15.22 -0.38
C VAL A 868 -30.54 16.27 -1.34
N VAL A 869 -29.80 17.24 -0.78
CA VAL A 869 -29.31 18.41 -1.53
C VAL A 869 -27.80 18.41 -1.61
N LEU A 870 -27.29 18.61 -2.82
CA LEU A 870 -25.87 18.82 -3.09
C LEU A 870 -25.69 19.84 -4.21
N THR A 871 -24.52 20.44 -4.31
CA THR A 871 -24.20 21.32 -5.44
C THR A 871 -23.84 20.53 -6.70
N TRP A 872 -23.83 21.20 -7.85
CA TRP A 872 -23.38 20.60 -9.11
C TRP A 872 -21.91 20.12 -9.08
N ASP A 873 -21.08 20.74 -8.24
CA ASP A 873 -19.69 20.37 -7.93
C ASP A 873 -19.56 19.45 -6.71
N GLY A 874 -20.66 18.94 -6.15
CA GLY A 874 -20.67 17.86 -5.15
C GLY A 874 -20.46 18.31 -3.69
N LEU A 875 -20.57 19.60 -3.40
CA LEU A 875 -20.55 20.14 -2.04
C LEU A 875 -21.87 19.85 -1.32
N VAL A 876 -21.76 19.56 -0.02
CA VAL A 876 -22.89 19.26 0.87
C VAL A 876 -22.77 20.04 2.18
N THR A 877 -23.88 20.22 2.88
CA THR A 877 -23.89 20.86 4.20
C THR A 877 -23.49 19.88 5.31
N ARG A 878 -23.27 20.40 6.52
CA ARG A 878 -23.08 19.59 7.74
C ARG A 878 -24.29 18.70 8.10
N TYR A 879 -25.50 19.05 7.64
CA TYR A 879 -26.71 18.25 7.90
C TYR A 879 -26.85 17.05 6.96
N PHE A 880 -26.24 17.10 5.77
CA PHE A 880 -26.31 16.03 4.77
C PHE A 880 -25.95 14.65 5.33
N LYS A 881 -24.92 14.59 6.18
CA LYS A 881 -24.50 13.34 6.84
C LYS A 881 -25.64 12.70 7.65
N LYS A 882 -26.33 13.50 8.46
CA LYS A 882 -27.49 13.06 9.25
C LYS A 882 -28.60 12.52 8.35
N TYR A 883 -28.89 13.21 7.25
CA TYR A 883 -29.90 12.75 6.28
C TYR A 883 -29.53 11.43 5.63
N MET A 884 -28.26 11.24 5.24
CA MET A 884 -27.79 9.96 4.69
C MET A 884 -27.84 8.82 5.71
N GLU A 885 -27.55 9.09 6.99
CA GLU A 885 -27.68 8.11 8.08
C GLU A 885 -29.15 7.72 8.33
N MET A 886 -30.07 8.69 8.33
CA MET A 886 -31.52 8.45 8.45
C MET A 886 -32.03 7.59 7.28
N LEU A 887 -31.56 7.86 6.06
CA LEU A 887 -31.86 7.05 4.88
C LEU A 887 -31.10 5.72 4.85
N GLN A 888 -30.14 5.50 5.76
CA GLN A 888 -29.21 4.36 5.81
C GLN A 888 -28.45 4.15 4.49
N VAL A 889 -28.04 5.25 3.85
CA VAL A 889 -27.23 5.23 2.62
C VAL A 889 -25.79 4.96 3.00
N ASP A 890 -25.23 3.86 2.52
CA ASP A 890 -23.82 3.53 2.77
C ASP A 890 -22.87 4.49 2.04
N GLN A 891 -21.65 4.67 2.57
CA GLN A 891 -20.68 5.62 2.02
C GLN A 891 -20.29 5.35 0.55
N ARG A 892 -20.36 4.09 0.05
CA ARG A 892 -20.05 3.82 -1.37
C ARG A 892 -21.18 4.33 -2.27
N THR A 893 -22.43 4.19 -1.83
CA THR A 893 -23.58 4.76 -2.52
C THR A 893 -23.55 6.30 -2.48
N GLN A 894 -23.19 6.91 -1.36
CA GLN A 894 -22.99 8.37 -1.26
C GLN A 894 -21.90 8.86 -2.22
N ALA A 895 -20.73 8.18 -2.25
CA ALA A 895 -19.65 8.47 -3.20
C ALA A 895 -20.14 8.41 -4.65
N TYR A 896 -20.96 7.41 -4.99
CA TYR A 896 -21.49 7.22 -6.32
C TYR A 896 -22.47 8.33 -6.72
N ILE A 897 -23.34 8.77 -5.79
CA ILE A 897 -24.28 9.88 -6.00
C ILE A 897 -23.53 11.18 -6.32
N GLN A 898 -22.52 11.51 -5.50
CA GLN A 898 -21.66 12.68 -5.74
C GLN A 898 -20.94 12.59 -7.07
N TYR A 899 -20.25 11.47 -7.33
CA TYR A 899 -19.56 11.20 -8.59
C TYR A 899 -20.49 11.38 -9.80
N LYS A 900 -21.70 10.80 -9.76
CA LYS A 900 -22.64 10.90 -10.88
C LYS A 900 -23.15 12.32 -11.09
N THR A 901 -23.38 13.06 -10.02
CA THR A 901 -23.79 14.46 -10.11
C THR A 901 -22.71 15.29 -10.81
N ILE A 902 -21.45 15.16 -10.39
CA ILE A 902 -20.31 15.88 -10.98
C ILE A 902 -20.08 15.41 -12.42
N LYS A 903 -20.13 14.09 -12.69
CA LYS A 903 -19.97 13.53 -14.04
C LYS A 903 -21.02 14.06 -15.01
N LYS A 904 -22.29 14.11 -14.59
CA LYS A 904 -23.36 14.63 -15.45
C LYS A 904 -23.20 16.11 -15.73
N THR A 905 -22.74 16.90 -14.76
CA THR A 905 -22.37 18.30 -15.02
C THR A 905 -21.20 18.38 -16.01
N ALA A 906 -20.16 17.57 -15.84
CA ALA A 906 -18.99 17.56 -16.72
C ALA A 906 -19.35 17.15 -18.15
N GLU A 907 -20.20 16.13 -18.35
CA GLU A 907 -20.68 15.70 -19.67
C GLU A 907 -21.31 16.87 -20.43
N SER A 908 -22.19 17.65 -19.79
CA SER A 908 -22.86 18.79 -20.43
C SER A 908 -21.90 19.94 -20.75
N ILE A 909 -21.05 20.31 -19.81
CA ILE A 909 -20.08 21.39 -19.99
C ILE A 909 -19.08 21.06 -21.12
N LEU A 910 -18.73 19.78 -21.28
CA LEU A 910 -17.80 19.35 -22.32
C LEU A 910 -18.40 19.32 -23.71
N ILE A 911 -19.71 19.10 -23.84
CA ILE A 911 -20.40 19.25 -25.12
C ILE A 911 -20.29 20.72 -25.58
N ASP A 912 -20.46 21.67 -24.67
CA ASP A 912 -20.36 23.10 -24.96
C ASP A 912 -18.96 23.60 -25.24
N LEU A 913 -17.94 22.94 -24.68
CA LEU A 913 -16.55 23.22 -25.02
C LEU A 913 -16.23 22.83 -26.47
N ARG A 914 -16.90 21.80 -27.02
CA ARG A 914 -16.69 21.33 -28.41
C ARG A 914 -17.33 22.24 -29.45
N GLY A 915 -18.50 22.82 -29.17
CA GLY A 915 -19.22 23.71 -30.10
C GLY A 915 -18.63 25.11 -30.27
N GLY A 916 -17.31 25.28 -30.14
CA GLY A 916 -16.59 26.55 -30.25
C GLY A 916 -15.14 26.43 -30.73
N LEU A 917 -14.74 25.29 -31.28
CA LEU A 917 -13.41 25.01 -31.83
C LEU A 917 -13.54 24.47 -33.27
N GLU A 918 -14.04 25.30 -34.17
CA GLU A 918 -13.88 25.09 -35.63
C GLU A 918 -12.59 25.73 -36.18
N GLU A 919 -11.75 26.34 -35.34
CA GLU A 919 -10.42 26.78 -35.76
C GLU A 919 -9.35 26.37 -34.72
N VAL A 920 -8.34 25.66 -35.23
CA VAL A 920 -7.03 25.32 -34.62
C VAL A 920 -7.02 24.09 -33.68
N VAL A 921 -6.79 22.90 -34.27
CA VAL A 921 -5.63 21.98 -34.08
C VAL A 921 -6.00 20.59 -34.68
N HIS A 922 -5.11 20.06 -35.52
CA HIS A 922 -5.20 18.85 -36.36
C HIS A 922 -5.95 17.61 -35.84
N ASP A 923 -6.66 16.97 -36.77
CA ASP A 923 -7.63 15.87 -36.65
C ASP A 923 -7.13 14.52 -36.08
N ASP A 924 -5.83 14.26 -35.94
CA ASP A 924 -5.34 12.93 -35.52
C ASP A 924 -5.30 12.70 -33.98
N GLU A 925 -5.31 13.74 -33.16
CA GLU A 925 -5.38 13.61 -31.69
C GLU A 925 -6.83 13.50 -31.16
N MET A 926 -7.79 13.91 -31.98
CA MET A 926 -9.20 14.12 -31.64
C MET A 926 -10.00 12.81 -31.74
N GLU A 927 -9.73 11.99 -32.76
CA GLU A 927 -10.30 10.64 -32.90
C GLU A 927 -9.83 9.71 -31.77
N LYS A 928 -8.55 9.82 -31.37
CA LYS A 928 -7.99 9.13 -30.19
C LYS A 928 -8.58 9.59 -28.85
N LEU A 929 -9.08 10.82 -28.75
CA LEU A 929 -9.72 11.34 -27.52
C LEU A 929 -11.18 10.92 -27.41
N LEU A 930 -11.89 10.85 -28.54
CA LEU A 930 -13.24 10.28 -28.64
C LEU A 930 -13.22 8.77 -28.37
N GLU A 931 -12.21 8.05 -28.88
CA GLU A 931 -11.98 6.65 -28.51
C GLU A 931 -11.73 6.46 -27.00
N LEU A 932 -11.20 7.45 -26.28
CA LEU A 932 -10.94 7.39 -24.84
C LEU A 932 -12.16 7.73 -23.97
N LEU A 933 -13.06 8.59 -24.44
CA LEU A 933 -14.30 8.92 -23.73
C LEU A 933 -15.39 7.86 -23.92
N GLU A 934 -15.33 7.06 -24.99
CA GLU A 934 -16.14 5.85 -25.15
C GLU A 934 -15.51 4.59 -24.52
N ARG A 935 -14.28 4.68 -23.98
CA ARG A 935 -13.54 3.59 -23.29
C ARG A 935 -13.93 3.39 -21.81
N GLU A 936 -14.90 4.12 -21.26
CA GLU A 936 -15.47 3.94 -19.89
C GLU A 936 -16.90 3.37 -19.88
#